data_AF-A0A817Z2Y0-F1
#
_entry.id   AF-A0A817Z2Y0-F1
#
_cell.length_a   1.000
_cell.length_b   1.000
_cell.length_c   1.000
_cell.angle_alpha   90.00
_cell.angle_beta   90.00
_cell.angle_gamma   90.00
#
_symmetry.space_group_name_H-M   'P 1'
#
loop_
_entity.id
_entity.type
_entity.pdbx_description
1 polymer ?
#
loop_
_entity_poly.entity_id
_entity_poly.type
_entity_poly.pdbx_seq_one_letter_code
_entity_poly.pdbx_strand_id
1 'polypeptide(L)'
;MDNELNRYYIKIRTILGIDPKTIHEELVTALGPNAPSYTTVTRWAKRFREGREEVNDDPRFGRPISELTDENIELVRQVISNDPHSTYDEIIAETSLSHGTIERIIHDCLKMKKVTSRWVPHELTDEQKQQRVQLCRENLAKFQTGSWRLCDIITGDETWIYHRQIHHKSKNASWIGDGESPTTVVRRSKFESKNLFSIFFKSNGPVLIHCVDEGKTIDHNYYIENCLKLVVKEILKQRRSADTKGIKLLHDNAGPHIHYDVINYLTEEGINIMPHPPYSPDLAPCDYWLNDCIKHNLTDQLNEKSLARDIYVDNGYSNSRVDKWTSNTTSSIPAMYMYGQCYGLFVDITNTLYCSLFTYHQVISNSQRQGSNAWTIVAGNGVVALTSASLYNPRGIFVDTNLNLYVADSENDRIQFFPPGQLNGITLAGTGAPGTIALLYPTAVVLDADGYLFIVDCYYHRIIGSSSNGFRCIAACSGADSTSSQLYYPLTLSFDSYGNIFVTDQDNHRIQKFLLSTNSCTVSYNQPKFSAYASWSSNAITFASIGTVGAAPYGIFVDVNNTVYVANQANSLIQVWLEGSNIPTRNITNGLYLPYSIFVTINGDIYVDNGNLNQRVDKWILNGTTSSSAMYVKQECFGIFVDINNNLYCSMYYVHQVATKSLNGNSSMWIVSAGTGCAGSASNQVYYPRGIFVDTDLNLYVAECGNNRVQLFQSGQVTAMTVAGDAAAGTISLYCPSGVVLDGNGYLFIVDSYHHRIVAQSPNGFRCIIGCSAVAGSTSSQLNNPSHLSFDSYGNIFVTDRDNSRVQKFILIPNTTYSEYTIEINSQSKN
;
A
#
# COMPACT_ATOMS: atom_id res chain seq x y z
N MET A 1 -6.94 0.33 60.04
CA MET A 1 -5.98 -0.78 59.89
C MET A 1 -6.78 -2.02 59.54
N ASP A 2 -6.30 -2.82 58.58
CA ASP A 2 -7.14 -3.78 57.86
C ASP A 2 -7.56 -4.97 58.73
N ASN A 3 -8.87 -5.14 58.91
CA ASN A 3 -9.46 -6.19 59.75
C ASN A 3 -9.14 -7.60 59.20
N GLU A 4 -8.85 -7.72 57.91
CA GLU A 4 -8.45 -8.98 57.28
C GLU A 4 -7.03 -9.41 57.67
N LEU A 5 -6.07 -8.47 57.71
CA LEU A 5 -4.69 -8.73 58.11
C LEU A 5 -4.59 -9.28 59.53
N ASN A 6 -5.38 -8.72 60.45
CA ASN A 6 -5.48 -9.23 61.83
C ASN A 6 -5.99 -10.67 61.87
N ARG A 7 -6.97 -11.03 61.02
CA ARG A 7 -7.54 -12.38 60.94
C ARG A 7 -6.56 -13.39 60.30
N TYR A 8 -5.76 -12.96 59.32
CA TYR A 8 -4.66 -13.76 58.77
C TYR A 8 -3.61 -14.10 59.83
N TYR A 9 -3.21 -13.11 60.63
CA TYR A 9 -2.26 -13.34 61.71
C TYR A 9 -2.79 -14.34 62.74
N ILE A 10 -4.05 -14.17 63.16
CA ILE A 10 -4.72 -15.12 64.08
C ILE A 10 -4.77 -16.53 63.46
N LYS A 11 -5.07 -16.66 62.16
CA LYS A 11 -5.09 -17.94 61.45
C LYS A 11 -3.73 -18.64 61.51
N ILE A 12 -2.66 -17.94 61.13
CA ILE A 12 -1.30 -18.51 61.09
C ILE A 12 -0.85 -18.96 62.48
N ARG A 13 -1.00 -18.12 63.51
CA ARG A 13 -0.58 -18.48 64.88
C ARG A 13 -1.41 -19.62 65.47
N THR A 14 -2.70 -19.68 65.13
CA THR A 14 -3.57 -20.79 65.55
C THR A 14 -3.15 -22.12 64.90
N ILE A 15 -2.77 -22.10 63.61
CA ILE A 15 -2.25 -23.29 62.90
C ILE A 15 -0.92 -23.76 63.52
N LEU A 16 -0.08 -22.81 63.97
CA LEU A 16 1.18 -23.10 64.66
C LEU A 16 0.99 -23.60 66.11
N GLY A 17 -0.24 -23.78 66.57
CA GLY A 17 -0.54 -24.33 67.90
C GLY A 17 -0.39 -23.34 69.06
N ILE A 18 -0.25 -22.05 68.79
CA ILE A 18 -0.17 -21.00 69.83
C ILE A 18 -1.56 -20.76 70.42
N ASP A 19 -1.66 -20.59 71.73
CA ASP A 19 -2.93 -20.37 72.39
C ASP A 19 -3.48 -18.94 72.14
N PRO A 20 -4.82 -18.76 72.15
CA PRO A 20 -5.43 -17.46 71.86
C PRO A 20 -5.04 -16.32 72.79
N LYS A 21 -4.59 -16.60 74.01
CA LYS A 21 -4.16 -15.58 74.97
C LYS A 21 -2.82 -15.00 74.55
N THR A 22 -1.86 -15.85 74.22
CA THR A 22 -0.56 -15.41 73.69
C THR A 22 -0.72 -14.69 72.35
N ILE A 23 -1.60 -15.16 71.45
CA ILE A 23 -1.89 -14.46 70.18
C ILE A 23 -2.45 -13.04 70.43
N HIS A 24 -3.33 -12.90 71.42
CA HIS A 24 -3.89 -11.59 71.77
C HIS A 24 -2.83 -10.67 72.40
N GLU A 25 -1.99 -11.18 73.29
CA GLU A 25 -0.87 -10.42 73.91
C GLU A 25 0.13 -9.92 72.85
N GLU A 26 0.44 -10.75 71.85
CA GLU A 26 1.28 -10.39 70.70
C GLU A 26 0.66 -9.28 69.85
N LEU A 27 -0.64 -9.40 69.53
CA LEU A 27 -1.37 -8.39 68.77
C LEU A 27 -1.52 -7.07 69.55
N VAL A 28 -1.72 -7.12 70.86
CA VAL A 28 -1.76 -5.93 71.73
C VAL A 28 -0.38 -5.27 71.81
N THR A 29 0.69 -6.06 71.89
CA THR A 29 2.07 -5.55 71.88
C THR A 29 2.39 -4.86 70.55
N ALA A 30 1.93 -5.40 69.42
CA ALA A 30 2.19 -4.86 68.09
C ALA A 30 1.29 -3.67 67.71
N LEU A 31 0.01 -3.67 68.11
CA LEU A 31 -1.02 -2.75 67.62
C LEU A 31 -1.59 -1.80 68.68
N GLY A 32 -1.25 -2.00 69.95
CA GLY A 32 -1.73 -1.19 71.08
C GLY A 32 -3.27 -1.11 71.13
N PRO A 33 -3.87 0.09 71.21
CA PRO A 33 -5.31 0.27 71.34
C PRO A 33 -6.11 -0.16 70.10
N ASN A 34 -5.45 -0.38 68.96
CA ASN A 34 -6.09 -0.83 67.72
C ASN A 34 -6.12 -2.36 67.57
N ALA A 35 -5.66 -3.10 68.59
CA ALA A 35 -5.69 -4.55 68.57
C ALA A 35 -7.13 -5.10 68.65
N PRO A 36 -7.47 -6.18 67.93
CA PRO A 36 -8.78 -6.81 68.06
C PRO A 36 -8.97 -7.34 69.49
N SER A 37 -10.21 -7.27 69.98
CA SER A 37 -10.55 -7.73 71.33
C SER A 37 -10.20 -9.20 71.53
N TYR A 38 -9.87 -9.59 72.77
CA TYR A 38 -9.61 -10.98 73.13
C TYR A 38 -10.76 -11.92 72.68
N THR A 39 -12.01 -11.48 72.81
CA THR A 39 -13.19 -12.22 72.34
C THR A 39 -13.19 -12.44 70.83
N THR A 40 -12.73 -11.47 70.04
CA THR A 40 -12.61 -11.58 68.59
C THR A 40 -11.50 -12.56 68.22
N VAL A 41 -10.33 -12.46 68.87
CA VAL A 41 -9.19 -13.38 68.67
C VAL A 41 -9.60 -14.81 68.99
N THR A 42 -10.27 -15.02 70.12
CA THR A 42 -10.71 -16.36 70.56
C THR A 42 -11.77 -16.95 69.63
N ARG A 43 -12.74 -16.13 69.17
CA ARG A 43 -13.78 -16.56 68.22
C ARG A 43 -13.17 -17.01 66.89
N TRP A 44 -12.22 -16.25 66.37
CA TRP A 44 -11.54 -16.59 65.10
C TRP A 44 -10.60 -17.78 65.26
N ALA A 45 -9.79 -17.83 66.33
CA ALA A 45 -8.93 -18.98 66.62
C ALA A 45 -9.73 -20.28 66.84
N LYS A 46 -10.96 -20.19 67.36
CA LYS A 46 -11.89 -21.33 67.44
C LYS A 46 -12.35 -21.76 66.04
N ARG A 47 -12.86 -20.82 65.22
CA ARG A 47 -13.30 -21.12 63.85
C ARG A 47 -12.20 -21.72 62.98
N PHE A 48 -10.95 -21.27 63.14
CA PHE A 48 -9.81 -21.84 62.41
C PHE A 48 -9.41 -23.23 62.91
N ARG A 49 -9.50 -23.50 64.23
CA ARG A 49 -9.36 -24.87 64.77
C ARG A 49 -10.47 -25.82 64.30
N GLU A 50 -11.66 -25.29 64.05
CA GLU A 50 -12.82 -26.03 63.52
C GLU A 50 -12.77 -26.19 61.99
N GLY A 51 -11.67 -25.79 61.34
CA GLY A 51 -11.42 -26.05 59.91
C GLY A 51 -11.87 -24.97 58.93
N ARG A 52 -12.29 -23.79 59.40
CA ARG A 52 -12.59 -22.67 58.50
C ARG A 52 -11.30 -22.17 57.83
N GLU A 53 -11.31 -21.99 56.51
CA GLU A 53 -10.14 -21.44 55.79
C GLU A 53 -10.28 -19.96 55.45
N GLU A 54 -11.50 -19.45 55.31
CA GLU A 54 -11.76 -18.07 54.88
C GLU A 54 -11.70 -17.05 56.03
N VAL A 55 -11.17 -15.86 55.73
CA VAL A 55 -11.04 -14.73 56.67
C VAL A 55 -12.18 -13.70 56.56
N ASN A 56 -13.06 -13.85 55.56
CA ASN A 56 -14.16 -12.91 55.26
C ASN A 56 -15.36 -13.10 56.21
N ASP A 57 -16.20 -12.07 56.30
CA ASP A 57 -17.47 -12.15 57.03
C ASP A 57 -18.51 -12.93 56.20
N ASP A 58 -19.37 -13.70 56.86
CA ASP A 58 -20.44 -14.44 56.19
C ASP A 58 -21.53 -13.46 55.65
N PRO A 59 -22.20 -13.76 54.52
CA PRO A 59 -23.20 -12.88 53.92
C PRO A 59 -24.35 -12.57 54.91
N ARG A 60 -24.71 -11.29 55.04
CA ARG A 60 -25.86 -10.87 55.86
C ARG A 60 -27.15 -10.94 55.03
N PHE A 61 -28.12 -11.73 55.46
CA PHE A 61 -29.45 -11.77 54.84
C PHE A 61 -30.28 -10.53 55.21
N GLY A 62 -30.75 -9.78 54.20
CA GLY A 62 -31.70 -8.67 54.33
C GLY A 62 -33.07 -8.99 53.69
N ARG A 63 -34.13 -8.70 54.47
CA ARG A 63 -35.61 -8.52 54.24
C ARG A 63 -36.30 -8.99 52.92
N PRO A 64 -37.54 -9.57 52.96
CA PRO A 64 -38.25 -10.09 51.76
C PRO A 64 -38.89 -8.99 50.87
N ILE A 65 -38.88 -9.19 49.55
CA ILE A 65 -39.55 -8.36 48.52
C ILE A 65 -40.89 -9.02 48.18
N SER A 66 -42.03 -8.41 48.53
CA SER A 66 -43.37 -9.01 48.33
C SER A 66 -44.20 -8.38 47.21
N GLU A 67 -43.67 -7.43 46.42
CA GLU A 67 -44.46 -6.69 45.41
C GLU A 67 -44.13 -7.05 43.93
N LEU A 68 -43.12 -7.88 43.69
CA LEU A 68 -42.70 -8.34 42.35
C LEU A 68 -43.21 -9.77 42.09
N THR A 69 -44.53 -9.92 41.96
CA THR A 69 -45.16 -11.17 41.54
C THR A 69 -45.28 -11.23 40.02
N ASP A 70 -45.30 -12.44 39.45
CA ASP A 70 -45.46 -12.63 38.00
C ASP A 70 -46.79 -12.05 37.48
N GLU A 71 -47.84 -12.05 38.31
CA GLU A 71 -49.14 -11.44 38.02
C GLU A 71 -49.04 -9.92 37.84
N ASN A 72 -48.32 -9.22 38.71
CA ASN A 72 -48.11 -7.77 38.61
C ASN A 72 -47.29 -7.40 37.37
N ILE A 73 -46.32 -8.25 37.00
CA ILE A 73 -45.51 -8.06 35.79
C ILE A 73 -46.38 -8.22 34.53
N GLU A 74 -47.25 -9.22 34.49
CA GLU A 74 -48.15 -9.44 33.36
C GLU A 74 -49.22 -8.35 33.24
N LEU A 75 -49.75 -7.86 34.36
CA LEU A 75 -50.72 -6.77 34.38
C LEU A 75 -50.13 -5.49 33.76
N VAL A 76 -48.92 -5.10 34.18
CA VAL A 76 -48.20 -3.95 33.60
C VAL A 76 -47.90 -4.18 32.10
N ARG A 77 -47.55 -5.42 31.71
CA ARG A 77 -47.33 -5.77 30.30
C ARG A 77 -48.59 -5.60 29.44
N GLN A 78 -49.76 -5.96 29.95
CA GLN A 78 -51.03 -5.84 29.22
C GLN A 78 -51.43 -4.38 29.01
N VAL A 79 -51.30 -3.52 30.04
CA VAL A 79 -51.60 -2.08 29.92
C VAL A 79 -50.75 -1.46 28.81
N ILE A 80 -49.44 -1.71 28.82
CA ILE A 80 -48.50 -1.18 27.83
C ILE A 80 -48.75 -1.75 26.42
N SER A 81 -49.22 -3.00 26.32
CA SER A 81 -49.54 -3.61 25.01
C SER A 81 -50.82 -3.06 24.39
N ASN A 82 -51.78 -2.61 25.22
CA ASN A 82 -53.02 -2.01 24.75
C ASN A 82 -52.80 -0.56 24.28
N ASP A 83 -52.04 0.22 25.05
CA ASP A 83 -51.60 1.56 24.66
C ASP A 83 -50.11 1.77 24.98
N PRO A 84 -49.23 1.71 23.96
CA PRO A 84 -47.80 1.95 24.13
C PRO A 84 -47.45 3.37 24.61
N HIS A 85 -48.39 4.31 24.60
CA HIS A 85 -48.19 5.70 25.01
C HIS A 85 -48.57 5.99 26.47
N SER A 86 -49.11 5.00 27.19
CA SER A 86 -49.57 5.18 28.56
C SER A 86 -48.50 5.81 29.48
N THR A 87 -48.97 6.71 30.33
CA THR A 87 -48.20 7.40 31.36
C THR A 87 -48.06 6.53 32.61
N TYR A 88 -47.10 6.86 33.48
CA TYR A 88 -46.99 6.17 34.76
C TYR A 88 -48.27 6.30 35.58
N ASP A 89 -48.96 7.44 35.54
CA ASP A 89 -50.20 7.66 36.27
C ASP A 89 -51.37 6.80 35.74
N GLU A 90 -51.47 6.59 34.43
CA GLU A 90 -52.45 5.69 33.82
C GLU A 90 -52.18 4.22 34.17
N ILE A 91 -50.90 3.80 34.15
CA ILE A 91 -50.51 2.46 34.57
C ILE A 91 -50.78 2.27 36.08
N ILE A 92 -50.53 3.29 36.91
CA ILE A 92 -50.87 3.25 38.35
C ILE A 92 -52.38 3.14 38.54
N ALA A 93 -53.17 3.89 37.77
CA ALA A 93 -54.63 3.85 37.86
C ALA A 93 -55.22 2.49 37.46
N GLU A 94 -54.64 1.82 36.46
CA GLU A 94 -55.10 0.50 36.02
C GLU A 94 -54.55 -0.67 36.86
N THR A 95 -53.34 -0.55 37.40
CA THR A 95 -52.66 -1.66 38.11
C THR A 95 -52.71 -1.55 39.63
N SER A 96 -53.03 -0.37 40.18
CA SER A 96 -52.95 -0.07 41.62
C SER A 96 -51.56 -0.31 42.25
N LEU A 97 -50.51 -0.41 41.45
CA LEU A 97 -49.13 -0.59 41.92
C LEU A 97 -48.46 0.76 42.19
N SER A 98 -47.48 0.77 43.10
CA SER A 98 -46.70 1.98 43.36
C SER A 98 -45.82 2.35 42.16
N HIS A 99 -45.56 3.65 41.98
CA HIS A 99 -44.68 4.15 40.92
C HIS A 99 -43.32 3.44 40.90
N GLY A 100 -42.70 3.22 42.06
CA GLY A 100 -41.40 2.56 42.18
C GLY A 100 -41.44 1.07 41.82
N THR A 101 -42.56 0.39 42.05
CA THR A 101 -42.77 -1.01 41.63
C THR A 101 -42.96 -1.10 40.13
N ILE A 102 -43.72 -0.19 39.52
CA ILE A 102 -43.92 -0.11 38.06
C ILE A 102 -42.60 0.21 37.35
N GLU A 103 -41.81 1.15 37.86
CA GLU A 103 -40.49 1.50 37.32
C GLU A 103 -39.54 0.29 37.29
N ARG A 104 -39.50 -0.47 38.38
CA ARG A 104 -38.73 -1.73 38.45
C ARG A 104 -39.29 -2.79 37.50
N ILE A 105 -40.60 -2.94 37.40
CA ILE A 105 -41.20 -3.90 36.45
C ILE A 105 -40.84 -3.53 35.01
N ILE A 106 -40.98 -2.27 34.61
CA ILE A 106 -40.68 -1.80 33.25
C ILE A 106 -39.19 -1.96 32.92
N HIS A 107 -38.30 -1.53 33.80
CA HIS A 107 -36.86 -1.50 33.53
C HIS A 107 -36.12 -2.77 33.90
N ASP A 108 -36.42 -3.39 35.05
CA ASP A 108 -35.69 -4.56 35.54
C ASP A 108 -36.28 -5.87 35.02
N CYS A 109 -37.61 -5.99 34.93
CA CYS A 109 -38.28 -7.23 34.53
C CYS A 109 -38.61 -7.27 33.02
N LEU A 110 -39.27 -6.24 32.49
CA LEU A 110 -39.70 -6.17 31.09
C LEU A 110 -38.59 -5.67 30.15
N LYS A 111 -37.53 -5.06 30.70
CA LYS A 111 -36.39 -4.50 29.96
C LYS A 111 -36.82 -3.48 28.90
N MET A 112 -37.88 -2.72 29.18
CA MET A 112 -38.45 -1.73 28.27
C MET A 112 -37.82 -0.35 28.48
N LYS A 113 -37.80 0.45 27.42
CA LYS A 113 -37.35 1.85 27.43
C LYS A 113 -38.38 2.72 26.72
N LYS A 114 -38.67 3.89 27.28
CA LYS A 114 -39.60 4.85 26.66
C LYS A 114 -38.88 5.57 25.52
N VAL A 115 -39.42 5.49 24.31
CA VAL A 115 -38.89 6.15 23.11
C VAL A 115 -40.00 7.03 22.53
N THR A 116 -39.66 8.24 22.10
CA THR A 116 -40.62 9.12 21.43
C THR A 116 -40.97 8.59 20.05
N SER A 117 -42.25 8.55 19.69
CA SER A 117 -42.70 8.16 18.35
C SER A 117 -42.11 9.07 17.27
N ARG A 118 -41.80 8.48 16.11
CA ARG A 118 -41.30 9.21 14.94
C ARG A 118 -42.47 9.87 14.22
N TRP A 119 -42.34 11.16 13.91
CA TRP A 119 -43.30 11.85 13.06
C TRP A 119 -43.20 11.33 11.61
N VAL A 120 -44.34 11.04 11.00
CA VAL A 120 -44.43 10.57 9.61
C VAL A 120 -44.97 11.72 8.74
N PRO A 121 -44.44 11.94 7.52
CA PRO A 121 -44.80 13.09 6.68
C PRO A 121 -46.28 13.20 6.30
N HIS A 122 -46.97 12.07 6.12
CA HIS A 122 -48.37 12.02 5.71
C HIS A 122 -49.01 10.69 6.12
N GLU A 123 -50.32 10.69 6.37
CA GLU A 123 -51.09 9.46 6.54
C GLU A 123 -51.45 8.89 5.16
N LEU A 124 -50.74 7.84 4.74
CA LEU A 124 -50.89 7.28 3.40
C LEU A 124 -52.16 6.42 3.28
N THR A 125 -52.88 6.58 2.17
CA THR A 125 -53.95 5.64 1.78
C THR A 125 -53.36 4.29 1.36
N ASP A 126 -54.16 3.22 1.38
CA ASP A 126 -53.68 1.89 1.00
C ASP A 126 -53.25 1.83 -0.47
N GLU A 127 -53.92 2.58 -1.35
CA GLU A 127 -53.51 2.76 -2.76
C GLU A 127 -52.13 3.41 -2.88
N GLN A 128 -51.87 4.48 -2.11
CA GLN A 128 -50.56 5.14 -2.09
C GLN A 128 -49.47 4.22 -1.54
N LYS A 129 -49.77 3.41 -0.52
CA LYS A 129 -48.83 2.39 0.02
C LYS A 129 -48.49 1.35 -1.06
N GLN A 130 -49.49 0.83 -1.76
CA GLN A 130 -49.29 -0.14 -2.84
C GLN A 130 -48.47 0.44 -3.98
N GLN A 131 -48.79 1.67 -4.42
CA GLN A 131 -48.04 2.38 -5.47
C GLN A 131 -46.58 2.60 -5.08
N ARG A 132 -46.31 3.02 -3.83
CA ARG A 132 -44.94 3.16 -3.29
C ARG A 132 -44.17 1.85 -3.36
N VAL A 133 -44.76 0.75 -2.88
CA VAL A 133 -44.11 -0.58 -2.89
C VAL A 133 -43.85 -1.05 -4.32
N GLN A 134 -44.82 -0.88 -5.22
CA GLN A 134 -44.68 -1.27 -6.61
C GLN A 134 -43.53 -0.52 -7.29
N LEU A 135 -43.52 0.83 -7.20
CA LEU A 135 -42.45 1.64 -7.79
C LEU A 135 -41.08 1.31 -7.22
N CYS A 136 -40.98 1.06 -5.91
CA CYS A 136 -39.72 0.63 -5.29
C CYS A 136 -39.22 -0.71 -5.85
N ARG A 137 -40.12 -1.69 -6.05
CA ARG A 137 -39.77 -2.99 -6.64
C ARG A 137 -39.33 -2.86 -8.10
N GLU A 138 -40.03 -2.04 -8.89
CA GLU A 138 -39.67 -1.78 -10.28
C GLU A 138 -38.31 -1.09 -10.41
N ASN A 139 -38.03 -0.07 -9.58
CA ASN A 139 -36.74 0.60 -9.53
C ASN A 139 -35.64 -0.36 -9.07
N LEU A 140 -35.88 -1.17 -8.03
CA LEU A 140 -34.94 -2.17 -7.53
C LEU A 140 -34.57 -3.21 -8.60
N ALA A 141 -35.56 -3.70 -9.36
CA ALA A 141 -35.31 -4.63 -10.46
C ALA A 141 -34.37 -4.04 -11.52
N LYS A 142 -34.52 -2.75 -11.86
CA LYS A 142 -33.63 -2.07 -12.84
C LYS A 142 -32.19 -1.93 -12.35
N PHE A 143 -31.98 -1.79 -11.03
CA PHE A 143 -30.63 -1.84 -10.45
C PHE A 143 -30.06 -3.26 -10.47
N GLN A 144 -30.87 -4.26 -10.15
CA GLN A 144 -30.46 -5.67 -10.15
C GLN A 144 -30.09 -6.20 -11.55
N THR A 145 -30.79 -5.75 -12.59
CA THR A 145 -30.47 -6.11 -13.99
C THR A 145 -29.29 -5.33 -14.55
N GLY A 146 -28.73 -4.36 -13.79
CA GLY A 146 -27.67 -3.47 -14.26
C GLY A 146 -28.12 -2.43 -15.29
N SER A 147 -29.44 -2.32 -15.54
CA SER A 147 -30.01 -1.32 -16.44
C SER A 147 -29.82 0.09 -15.89
N TRP A 148 -29.87 0.25 -14.57
CA TRP A 148 -29.61 1.50 -13.85
C TRP A 148 -28.38 1.38 -12.95
N ARG A 149 -27.62 2.47 -12.85
CA ARG A 149 -26.47 2.62 -11.95
C ARG A 149 -26.66 3.87 -11.10
N LEU A 150 -26.24 3.83 -9.84
CA LEU A 150 -26.33 4.99 -8.94
C LEU A 150 -25.53 6.20 -9.44
N CYS A 151 -24.42 5.98 -10.15
CA CYS A 151 -23.62 7.05 -10.73
C CYS A 151 -24.31 7.81 -11.88
N ASP A 152 -25.41 7.29 -12.42
CA ASP A 152 -26.16 7.92 -13.52
C ASP A 152 -27.33 8.79 -13.02
N ILE A 153 -27.59 8.79 -11.70
CA ILE A 153 -28.73 9.48 -11.10
C ILE A 153 -28.29 10.86 -10.64
N ILE A 154 -29.06 11.86 -11.03
CA ILE A 154 -29.01 13.21 -10.49
C ILE A 154 -30.31 13.41 -9.74
N THR A 155 -30.21 13.84 -8.49
CA THR A 155 -31.36 14.15 -7.66
C THR A 155 -31.34 15.64 -7.33
N GLY A 156 -32.51 16.27 -7.30
CA GLY A 156 -32.60 17.68 -6.96
C GLY A 156 -33.94 18.05 -6.32
N ASP A 157 -33.89 19.09 -5.51
CA ASP A 157 -35.04 19.63 -4.79
C ASP A 157 -34.79 21.09 -4.35
N GLU A 158 -35.87 21.78 -3.98
CA GLU A 158 -35.88 23.16 -3.50
C GLU A 158 -36.05 23.24 -1.99
N THR A 159 -35.09 23.87 -1.32
CA THR A 159 -35.11 24.00 0.15
C THR A 159 -34.99 25.43 0.63
N TRP A 160 -35.83 25.79 1.60
CA TRP A 160 -35.77 27.09 2.26
C TRP A 160 -34.72 27.07 3.37
N ILE A 161 -33.71 27.93 3.25
CA ILE A 161 -32.69 28.11 4.27
C ILE A 161 -32.88 29.45 4.96
N TYR A 162 -33.06 29.40 6.28
CA TYR A 162 -33.23 30.57 7.13
C TYR A 162 -31.87 31.14 7.53
N HIS A 163 -31.72 32.47 7.53
CA HIS A 163 -30.48 33.12 7.98
C HIS A 163 -30.16 32.85 9.46
N ARG A 164 -31.18 32.62 10.29
CA ARG A 164 -31.03 32.36 11.73
C ARG A 164 -31.32 30.90 12.08
N GLN A 165 -30.37 30.24 12.73
CA GLN A 165 -30.59 28.92 13.34
C GLN A 165 -31.40 29.03 14.64
N ILE A 166 -32.35 28.10 14.85
CA ILE A 166 -32.92 27.81 16.16
C ILE A 166 -32.66 26.34 16.44
N HIS A 167 -31.88 26.05 17.48
CA HIS A 167 -31.61 24.68 17.89
C HIS A 167 -32.83 24.01 18.52
N HIS A 168 -32.88 22.68 18.45
CA HIS A 168 -33.89 21.87 19.15
C HIS A 168 -33.88 22.14 20.66
N LYS A 169 -35.04 21.97 21.31
CA LYS A 169 -35.27 22.23 22.74
C LYS A 169 -34.23 21.57 23.65
N SER A 170 -33.72 20.39 23.29
CA SER A 170 -32.68 19.66 24.03
C SER A 170 -31.31 20.32 23.98
N LYS A 171 -30.92 20.95 22.85
CA LYS A 171 -29.67 21.71 22.72
C LYS A 171 -29.71 23.07 23.43
N ASN A 172 -30.92 23.59 23.71
CA ASN A 172 -31.12 24.81 24.49
C ASN A 172 -31.34 24.52 25.99
N ALA A 173 -31.14 23.28 26.45
CA ALA A 173 -31.19 22.94 27.86
C ALA A 173 -29.94 23.47 28.55
N SER A 174 -30.12 24.29 29.60
CA SER A 174 -29.03 24.82 30.41
C SER A 174 -29.04 24.19 31.80
N TRP A 175 -27.86 23.94 32.34
CA TRP A 175 -27.69 23.65 33.77
C TRP A 175 -27.90 24.96 34.54
N ILE A 176 -28.83 24.95 35.50
CA ILE A 176 -29.16 26.12 36.35
C ILE A 176 -28.94 25.76 37.82
N GLY A 177 -28.55 26.74 38.63
CA GLY A 177 -28.49 26.58 40.09
C GLY A 177 -29.88 26.65 40.74
N ASP A 178 -29.98 26.22 42.01
CA ASP A 178 -31.21 26.33 42.78
C ASP A 178 -31.67 27.80 42.88
N GLY A 179 -32.87 28.08 42.37
CA GLY A 179 -33.48 29.43 42.36
C GLY A 179 -33.21 30.28 41.11
N GLU A 180 -32.41 29.81 40.15
CA GLU A 180 -32.16 30.52 38.89
C GLU A 180 -33.20 30.18 37.82
N SER A 181 -33.46 31.13 36.91
CA SER A 181 -34.34 30.91 35.75
C SER A 181 -33.51 30.71 34.48
N PRO A 182 -33.86 29.73 33.61
CA PRO A 182 -33.11 29.47 32.39
C PRO A 182 -33.22 30.65 31.40
N THR A 183 -32.19 30.81 30.57
CA THR A 183 -32.16 31.82 29.52
C THR A 183 -33.27 31.59 28.50
N THR A 184 -34.10 32.62 28.28
CA THR A 184 -35.21 32.57 27.31
C THR A 184 -34.70 32.69 25.88
N VAL A 185 -34.94 31.65 25.06
CA VAL A 185 -34.70 31.70 23.60
C VAL A 185 -35.99 32.11 22.88
N VAL A 186 -35.92 33.18 22.10
CA VAL A 186 -37.05 33.71 21.32
C VAL A 186 -37.39 32.74 20.18
N ARG A 187 -38.67 32.35 20.06
CA ARG A 187 -39.17 31.53 18.94
C ARG A 187 -39.08 32.28 17.60
N ARG A 188 -38.91 31.54 16.50
CA ARG A 188 -38.87 32.05 15.12
C ARG A 188 -40.10 32.92 14.81
N SER A 189 -39.86 34.07 14.20
CA SER A 189 -40.93 34.91 13.63
C SER A 189 -41.41 34.32 12.31
N LYS A 190 -42.68 34.52 11.95
CA LYS A 190 -43.26 34.03 10.69
C LYS A 190 -42.68 34.73 9.45
N PHE A 191 -42.03 35.89 9.63
CA PHE A 191 -41.51 36.77 8.57
C PHE A 191 -39.97 36.95 8.62
N GLU A 192 -39.26 36.01 9.21
CA GLU A 192 -37.79 36.04 9.27
C GLU A 192 -37.19 35.78 7.87
N SER A 193 -36.07 36.43 7.55
CA SER A 193 -35.45 36.34 6.23
C SER A 193 -34.99 34.91 5.91
N LYS A 194 -35.27 34.47 4.69
CA LYS A 194 -34.96 33.13 4.17
C LYS A 194 -34.67 33.20 2.67
N ASN A 195 -33.75 32.36 2.22
CA ASN A 195 -33.45 32.19 0.80
C ASN A 195 -33.91 30.80 0.36
N LEU A 196 -34.43 30.72 -0.86
CA LEU A 196 -34.77 29.45 -1.49
C LEU A 196 -33.56 29.01 -2.33
N PHE A 197 -33.11 27.79 -2.13
CA PHE A 197 -32.03 27.20 -2.93
C PHE A 197 -32.59 26.03 -3.73
N SER A 198 -32.28 25.97 -5.02
CA SER A 198 -32.47 24.78 -5.83
C SER A 198 -31.14 24.04 -5.92
N ILE A 199 -31.12 22.80 -5.44
CA ILE A 199 -29.88 22.03 -5.26
C ILE A 199 -30.01 20.71 -5.99
N PHE A 200 -29.07 20.44 -6.90
CA PHE A 200 -28.94 19.18 -7.62
C PHE A 200 -27.60 18.54 -7.29
N PHE A 201 -27.59 17.24 -7.03
CA PHE A 201 -26.38 16.50 -6.74
C PHE A 201 -26.43 15.07 -7.27
N LYS A 202 -25.25 14.45 -7.29
CA LYS A 202 -25.04 13.05 -7.63
C LYS A 202 -24.17 12.37 -6.57
N SER A 203 -23.93 11.07 -6.73
CA SER A 203 -23.14 10.27 -5.78
C SER A 203 -21.72 10.80 -5.48
N ASN A 204 -21.11 11.60 -6.35
CA ASN A 204 -19.77 12.15 -6.15
C ASN A 204 -19.74 13.67 -5.86
N GLY A 205 -20.89 14.31 -5.62
CA GLY A 205 -20.95 15.71 -5.20
C GLY A 205 -22.10 16.54 -5.82
N PRO A 206 -22.20 17.83 -5.44
CA PRO A 206 -23.15 18.77 -6.03
C PRO A 206 -22.89 18.99 -7.53
N VAL A 207 -23.98 19.07 -8.30
CA VAL A 207 -24.01 19.43 -9.72
C VAL A 207 -24.40 20.90 -9.87
N LEU A 208 -25.43 21.34 -9.16
CA LEU A 208 -25.87 22.73 -9.14
C LEU A 208 -26.30 23.10 -7.73
N ILE A 209 -25.90 24.29 -7.27
CA ILE A 209 -26.45 24.97 -6.10
C ILE A 209 -26.78 26.37 -6.56
N HIS A 210 -28.08 26.68 -6.67
CA HIS A 210 -28.56 27.94 -7.20
C HIS A 210 -29.41 28.65 -6.16
N CYS A 211 -29.02 29.87 -5.76
CA CYS A 211 -29.85 30.71 -4.92
C CYS A 211 -30.92 31.40 -5.78
N VAL A 212 -32.20 31.14 -5.49
CA VAL A 212 -33.32 31.79 -6.19
C VAL A 212 -33.36 33.28 -5.82
N ASP A 213 -33.57 34.14 -6.81
CA ASP A 213 -33.67 35.59 -6.63
C ASP A 213 -34.71 35.95 -5.56
N GLU A 214 -34.41 36.95 -4.75
CA GLU A 214 -35.27 37.39 -3.66
C GLU A 214 -36.68 37.74 -4.16
N GLY A 215 -37.70 37.13 -3.54
CA GLY A 215 -39.11 37.35 -3.87
C GLY A 215 -39.65 36.57 -5.08
N LYS A 216 -38.82 35.77 -5.77
CA LYS A 216 -39.30 34.87 -6.84
C LYS A 216 -39.66 33.48 -6.31
N THR A 217 -40.62 32.86 -6.96
CA THR A 217 -40.97 31.43 -6.80
C THR A 217 -40.56 30.66 -8.05
N ILE A 218 -40.28 29.37 -7.90
CA ILE A 218 -39.95 28.51 -9.05
C ILE A 218 -41.24 28.11 -9.76
N ASP A 219 -41.48 28.69 -10.94
CA ASP A 219 -42.44 28.17 -11.91
C ASP A 219 -41.73 27.25 -12.93
N HIS A 220 -42.49 26.65 -13.85
CA HIS A 220 -41.94 25.71 -14.83
C HIS A 220 -40.87 26.36 -15.73
N ASN A 221 -41.04 27.63 -16.09
CA ASN A 221 -40.09 28.35 -16.93
C ASN A 221 -38.80 28.68 -16.16
N TYR A 222 -38.91 29.11 -14.90
CA TYR A 222 -37.76 29.33 -14.03
C TYR A 222 -36.97 28.04 -13.81
N TYR A 223 -37.67 26.93 -13.60
CA TYR A 223 -37.07 25.61 -13.42
C TYR A 223 -36.26 25.18 -14.65
N ILE A 224 -36.78 25.39 -15.87
CA ILE A 224 -36.03 25.09 -17.10
C ILE A 224 -34.82 26.01 -17.24
N GLU A 225 -35.05 27.32 -17.23
CA GLU A 225 -34.03 28.32 -17.62
C GLU A 225 -32.90 28.45 -16.59
N ASN A 226 -33.23 28.41 -15.29
CA ASN A 226 -32.27 28.71 -14.23
C ASN A 226 -31.84 27.48 -13.43
N CYS A 227 -32.49 26.34 -13.59
CA CYS A 227 -32.09 25.10 -12.90
C CYS A 227 -31.64 24.04 -13.92
N LEU A 228 -32.56 23.50 -14.73
CA LEU A 228 -32.26 22.35 -15.58
C LEU A 228 -31.24 22.65 -16.68
N LYS A 229 -31.30 23.81 -17.36
CA LYS A 229 -30.28 24.17 -18.37
C LYS A 229 -28.88 24.28 -17.78
N LEU A 230 -28.76 24.78 -16.54
CA LEU A 230 -27.47 24.84 -15.85
C LEU A 230 -27.00 23.45 -15.44
N VAL A 231 -27.90 22.58 -14.96
CA VAL A 231 -27.62 21.17 -14.69
C VAL A 231 -27.12 20.46 -15.95
N VAL A 232 -27.83 20.58 -17.07
CA VAL A 232 -27.43 19.99 -18.37
C VAL A 232 -26.07 20.50 -18.81
N LYS A 233 -25.84 21.82 -18.74
CA LYS A 233 -24.55 22.42 -19.07
C LYS A 233 -23.42 21.83 -18.21
N GLU A 234 -23.66 21.64 -16.93
CA GLU A 234 -22.66 21.08 -16.01
C GLU A 234 -22.43 19.58 -16.23
N ILE A 235 -23.48 18.82 -16.54
CA ILE A 235 -23.37 17.41 -16.96
C ILE A 235 -22.51 17.28 -18.21
N LEU A 236 -22.75 18.11 -19.23
CA LEU A 236 -22.04 18.06 -20.50
C LEU A 236 -20.56 18.41 -20.38
N LYS A 237 -20.17 19.26 -19.41
CA LYS A 237 -18.75 19.51 -19.10
C LYS A 237 -18.06 18.29 -18.52
N GLN A 238 -18.78 17.50 -17.72
CA GLN A 238 -18.23 16.37 -16.97
C GLN A 238 -18.30 15.05 -17.75
N ARG A 239 -18.95 15.04 -18.92
CA ARG A 239 -19.14 13.86 -19.76
C ARG A 239 -18.33 13.93 -21.05
N ARG A 240 -17.91 12.75 -21.50
CA ARG A 240 -17.19 12.55 -22.77
C ARG A 240 -18.09 12.53 -23.99
N SER A 241 -19.31 12.02 -23.84
CA SER A 241 -20.33 12.16 -24.86
C SER A 241 -20.88 13.58 -24.78
N ALA A 242 -21.04 14.25 -25.93
CA ALA A 242 -21.74 15.53 -26.01
C ALA A 242 -23.27 15.34 -25.89
N ASP A 243 -23.71 14.38 -25.07
CA ASP A 243 -25.11 14.04 -24.84
C ASP A 243 -25.38 13.74 -23.36
N THR A 244 -26.65 13.84 -22.96
CA THR A 244 -27.09 13.47 -21.61
C THR A 244 -27.61 12.03 -21.55
N LYS A 245 -27.35 11.23 -22.59
CA LYS A 245 -27.99 9.93 -22.76
C LYS A 245 -27.71 9.03 -21.56
N GLY A 246 -28.78 8.45 -21.02
CA GLY A 246 -28.70 7.57 -19.87
C GLY A 246 -28.55 8.27 -18.51
N ILE A 247 -28.62 9.60 -18.43
CA ILE A 247 -28.88 10.28 -17.15
C ILE A 247 -30.31 10.00 -16.70
N LYS A 248 -30.50 9.86 -15.39
CA LYS A 248 -31.80 9.75 -14.75
C LYS A 248 -31.97 10.90 -13.76
N LEU A 249 -33.04 11.67 -13.89
CA LEU A 249 -33.38 12.74 -12.96
C LEU A 249 -34.40 12.23 -11.93
N LEU A 250 -34.06 12.36 -10.65
CA LEU A 250 -34.98 12.14 -9.54
C LEU A 250 -35.33 13.49 -8.92
N HIS A 251 -36.59 13.89 -9.05
CA HIS A 251 -37.14 15.10 -8.43
C HIS A 251 -38.56 14.79 -7.93
N ASP A 252 -39.11 15.67 -7.10
CA ASP A 252 -40.46 15.52 -6.59
C ASP A 252 -41.53 15.76 -7.68
N ASN A 253 -42.79 15.51 -7.34
CA ASN A 253 -43.92 15.68 -8.26
C ASN A 253 -44.57 17.08 -8.14
N ALA A 254 -43.82 18.12 -7.79
CA ALA A 254 -44.36 19.48 -7.69
C ALA A 254 -44.93 19.95 -9.03
N GLY A 255 -45.93 20.85 -8.98
CA GLY A 255 -46.62 21.37 -10.17
C GLY A 255 -45.69 21.86 -11.29
N PRO A 256 -44.63 22.63 -11.00
CA PRO A 256 -43.62 23.02 -11.99
C PRO A 256 -42.86 21.85 -12.62
N HIS A 257 -42.56 20.79 -11.85
CA HIS A 257 -41.71 19.67 -12.26
C HIS A 257 -42.40 18.71 -13.23
N ILE A 258 -43.71 18.52 -13.04
CA ILE A 258 -44.54 17.68 -13.91
C ILE A 258 -45.21 18.45 -15.05
N HIS A 259 -44.86 19.74 -15.22
CA HIS A 259 -45.40 20.57 -16.29
C HIS A 259 -44.96 20.03 -17.65
N TYR A 260 -45.84 20.14 -18.66
CA TYR A 260 -45.61 19.62 -20.00
C TYR A 260 -44.30 20.11 -20.62
N ASP A 261 -43.99 21.41 -20.48
CA ASP A 261 -42.75 21.99 -21.02
C ASP A 261 -41.48 21.44 -20.37
N VAL A 262 -41.53 21.10 -19.09
CA VAL A 262 -40.39 20.49 -18.37
C VAL A 262 -40.16 19.07 -18.84
N ILE A 263 -41.24 18.28 -18.97
CA ILE A 263 -41.16 16.91 -19.47
C ILE A 263 -40.64 16.89 -20.92
N ASN A 264 -41.11 17.81 -21.76
CA ASN A 264 -40.62 17.96 -23.13
C ASN A 264 -39.14 18.33 -23.17
N TYR A 265 -38.73 19.35 -22.40
CA TYR A 265 -37.33 19.76 -22.33
C TYR A 265 -36.42 18.58 -21.92
N LEU A 266 -36.77 17.85 -20.86
CA LEU A 266 -35.99 16.69 -20.41
C LEU A 266 -35.94 15.58 -21.46
N THR A 267 -37.04 15.37 -22.19
CA THR A 267 -37.12 14.38 -23.28
C THR A 267 -36.25 14.78 -24.46
N GLU A 268 -36.26 16.05 -24.87
CA GLU A 268 -35.43 16.60 -25.94
C GLU A 268 -33.93 16.51 -25.60
N GLU A 269 -33.58 16.77 -24.34
CA GLU A 269 -32.20 16.64 -23.86
C GLU A 269 -31.75 15.17 -23.72
N GLY A 270 -32.68 14.21 -23.66
CA GLY A 270 -32.40 12.79 -23.50
C GLY A 270 -32.25 12.31 -22.05
N ILE A 271 -32.79 13.08 -21.09
CA ILE A 271 -32.81 12.78 -19.66
C ILE A 271 -34.07 12.00 -19.29
N ASN A 272 -33.91 10.85 -18.64
CA ASN A 272 -35.06 10.04 -18.19
C ASN A 272 -35.51 10.46 -16.80
N ILE A 273 -36.79 10.72 -16.60
CA ILE A 273 -37.34 10.99 -15.26
C ILE A 273 -37.50 9.66 -14.51
N MET A 274 -36.93 9.59 -13.31
CA MET A 274 -37.11 8.46 -12.40
C MET A 274 -38.47 8.58 -11.70
N PRO A 275 -39.33 7.55 -11.73
CA PRO A 275 -40.62 7.60 -11.07
C PRO A 275 -40.47 7.82 -9.56
N HIS A 276 -41.13 8.85 -9.03
CA HIS A 276 -41.18 9.16 -7.61
C HIS A 276 -42.63 9.07 -7.10
N PRO A 277 -42.94 8.29 -6.05
CA PRO A 277 -44.29 8.20 -5.52
C PRO A 277 -44.72 9.48 -4.78
N PRO A 278 -46.04 9.79 -4.70
CA PRO A 278 -46.54 10.91 -3.91
C PRO A 278 -46.15 10.79 -2.43
N TYR A 279 -45.96 11.94 -1.75
CA TYR A 279 -45.69 12.04 -0.30
C TYR A 279 -44.54 11.14 0.18
N SER A 280 -43.45 11.09 -0.58
CA SER A 280 -42.36 10.13 -0.35
C SER A 280 -40.98 10.77 -0.10
N PRO A 281 -40.87 11.72 0.86
CA PRO A 281 -39.57 12.35 1.17
C PRO A 281 -38.55 11.35 1.74
N ASP A 282 -39.00 10.22 2.28
CA ASP A 282 -38.14 9.11 2.72
C ASP A 282 -37.47 8.35 1.55
N LEU A 283 -37.92 8.60 0.31
CA LEU A 283 -37.32 8.08 -0.92
C LEU A 283 -36.64 9.18 -1.75
N ALA A 284 -36.63 10.43 -1.28
CA ALA A 284 -35.97 11.56 -1.91
C ALA A 284 -34.65 11.87 -1.17
N PRO A 285 -33.47 11.64 -1.78
CA PRO A 285 -32.18 11.93 -1.13
C PRO A 285 -32.01 13.38 -0.68
N CYS A 286 -32.68 14.32 -1.35
CA CYS A 286 -32.70 15.70 -0.93
C CYS A 286 -33.39 15.88 0.43
N ASP A 287 -34.48 15.16 0.69
CA ASP A 287 -35.24 15.28 1.92
C ASP A 287 -34.64 14.51 3.08
N TYR A 288 -34.41 13.21 2.92
CA TYR A 288 -34.01 12.36 4.04
C TYR A 288 -32.55 12.54 4.45
N TRP A 289 -31.72 13.16 3.59
CA TRP A 289 -30.30 13.32 3.81
C TRP A 289 -29.84 14.78 3.65
N LEU A 290 -29.92 15.35 2.44
CA LEU A 290 -29.32 16.67 2.16
C LEU A 290 -29.88 17.78 3.06
N ASN A 291 -31.21 17.85 3.20
CA ASN A 291 -31.90 18.86 3.99
C ASN A 291 -31.53 18.79 5.47
N ASP A 292 -31.33 17.58 6.00
CA ASP A 292 -30.84 17.40 7.38
C ASP A 292 -29.37 17.80 7.48
N CYS A 293 -28.53 17.42 6.51
CA CYS A 293 -27.11 17.79 6.49
C CYS A 293 -26.89 19.31 6.53
N ILE A 294 -27.62 20.02 5.67
CA ILE A 294 -27.58 21.48 5.60
C ILE A 294 -28.00 22.07 6.96
N LYS A 295 -29.13 21.64 7.52
CA LYS A 295 -29.65 22.20 8.79
C LYS A 295 -28.71 22.02 9.98
N HIS A 296 -27.83 21.01 9.98
CA HIS A 296 -26.88 20.77 11.08
C HIS A 296 -25.60 21.61 10.98
N ASN A 297 -25.17 21.99 9.77
CA ASN A 297 -23.81 22.54 9.52
C ASN A 297 -23.77 24.00 9.06
N LEU A 298 -24.92 24.66 8.88
CA LEU A 298 -24.98 26.05 8.41
C LEU A 298 -24.13 27.02 9.24
N THR A 299 -23.15 27.65 8.60
CA THR A 299 -22.32 28.73 9.19
C THR A 299 -22.94 30.11 8.97
N ASP A 300 -22.50 31.13 9.73
CA ASP A 300 -23.08 32.49 9.74
C ASP A 300 -22.99 33.26 8.41
N GLN A 301 -22.29 32.74 7.39
CA GLN A 301 -22.18 33.34 6.06
C GLN A 301 -22.80 32.42 5.00
N LEU A 302 -24.08 32.64 4.71
CA LEU A 302 -24.88 31.85 3.77
C LEU A 302 -24.68 32.29 2.32
N ASN A 303 -23.91 31.53 1.55
CA ASN A 303 -23.79 31.64 0.09
C ASN A 303 -23.58 30.27 -0.58
N GLU A 304 -23.70 30.18 -1.90
CA GLU A 304 -23.59 28.93 -2.67
C GLU A 304 -22.28 28.16 -2.40
N LYS A 305 -21.16 28.88 -2.19
CA LYS A 305 -19.86 28.29 -1.89
C LYS A 305 -19.80 27.68 -0.49
N SER A 306 -20.36 28.36 0.51
CA SER A 306 -20.47 27.84 1.88
C SER A 306 -21.36 26.59 1.91
N LEU A 307 -22.45 26.58 1.15
CA LEU A 307 -23.37 25.46 1.10
C LEU A 307 -22.75 24.26 0.37
N ALA A 308 -22.02 24.50 -0.73
CA ALA A 308 -21.23 23.46 -1.38
C ALA A 308 -20.25 22.83 -0.38
N ARG A 309 -19.51 23.65 0.39
CA ARG A 309 -18.58 23.17 1.43
C ARG A 309 -19.31 22.31 2.46
N ASP A 310 -20.44 22.75 2.98
CA ASP A 310 -21.16 22.04 4.04
C ASP A 310 -21.78 20.71 3.53
N ILE A 311 -22.25 20.66 2.27
CA ILE A 311 -22.71 19.43 1.59
C ILE A 311 -21.55 18.45 1.36
N TYR A 312 -20.35 18.95 1.07
CA TYR A 312 -19.15 18.12 1.04
C TYR A 312 -18.75 17.63 2.45
N VAL A 313 -18.89 18.44 3.50
CA VAL A 313 -18.47 18.07 4.86
C VAL A 313 -19.30 16.92 5.46
N ASP A 314 -20.61 16.84 5.19
CA ASP A 314 -21.53 15.84 5.78
C ASP A 314 -21.67 14.53 4.99
N ASN A 315 -21.06 14.42 3.80
CA ASN A 315 -20.93 13.17 3.02
C ASN A 315 -19.96 12.15 3.65
N GLY A 316 -19.60 12.30 4.93
CA GLY A 316 -18.57 11.49 5.60
C GLY A 316 -17.13 11.94 5.32
N TYR A 317 -16.92 13.12 4.72
CA TYR A 317 -15.58 13.67 4.49
C TYR A 317 -14.99 14.45 5.67
N SER A 318 -15.70 14.47 6.81
CA SER A 318 -15.30 15.16 8.04
C SER A 318 -14.24 14.44 8.88
N ASN A 319 -13.90 13.17 8.56
CA ASN A 319 -12.76 12.48 9.16
C ASN A 319 -12.17 11.47 8.16
N SER A 320 -11.69 11.98 7.02
CA SER A 320 -10.81 11.16 6.20
C SER A 320 -9.58 10.83 7.02
N ARG A 321 -9.15 9.57 7.00
CA ARG A 321 -7.95 9.16 7.71
C ARG A 321 -7.03 8.40 6.78
N VAL A 322 -5.74 8.65 6.92
CA VAL A 322 -4.73 7.77 6.33
C VAL A 322 -4.46 6.72 7.37
N ASP A 323 -4.59 5.47 6.97
CA ASP A 323 -4.31 4.32 7.82
C ASP A 323 -2.95 3.74 7.43
N LYS A 324 -2.15 3.40 8.44
CA LYS A 324 -0.88 2.68 8.27
C LYS A 324 -1.09 1.22 8.63
N TRP A 325 -0.74 0.35 7.70
CA TRP A 325 -0.63 -1.09 7.96
C TRP A 325 0.82 -1.43 8.30
N THR A 326 0.98 -2.38 9.22
CA THR A 326 2.27 -3.04 9.46
C THR A 326 2.26 -4.41 8.79
N SER A 327 3.41 -4.88 8.29
CA SER A 327 3.49 -6.17 7.61
C SER A 327 2.91 -7.28 8.49
N ASN A 328 2.13 -8.18 7.88
CA ASN A 328 1.46 -9.31 8.53
C ASN A 328 0.31 -8.99 9.50
N THR A 329 -0.27 -7.78 9.45
CA THR A 329 -1.46 -7.43 10.25
C THR A 329 -2.73 -7.28 9.39
N THR A 330 -3.87 -7.74 9.90
CA THR A 330 -5.20 -7.54 9.30
C THR A 330 -5.87 -6.25 9.77
N SER A 331 -5.24 -5.50 10.68
CA SER A 331 -5.73 -4.26 11.26
C SER A 331 -4.79 -3.09 10.96
N SER A 332 -5.34 -1.96 10.53
CA SER A 332 -4.61 -0.70 10.43
C SER A 332 -4.54 0.04 11.77
N ILE A 333 -3.53 0.90 11.88
CA ILE A 333 -3.52 2.01 12.84
C ILE A 333 -3.73 3.34 12.10
N PRO A 334 -4.56 4.26 12.61
CA PRO A 334 -4.68 5.59 12.03
C PRO A 334 -3.33 6.32 12.07
N ALA A 335 -2.84 6.72 10.91
CA ALA A 335 -1.63 7.52 10.75
C ALA A 335 -1.93 9.02 10.66
N MET A 336 -3.12 9.39 10.19
CA MET A 336 -3.53 10.78 9.98
C MET A 336 -5.04 10.89 10.08
N TYR A 337 -5.53 11.96 10.71
CA TYR A 337 -6.90 12.43 10.56
C TYR A 337 -6.86 13.75 9.79
N MET A 338 -7.73 13.89 8.81
CA MET A 338 -7.79 15.08 7.97
C MET A 338 -9.23 15.44 7.60
N TYR A 339 -9.42 16.72 7.37
CA TYR A 339 -10.62 17.25 6.73
C TYR A 339 -10.41 17.18 5.22
N GLY A 340 -11.35 16.57 4.49
CA GLY A 340 -11.29 16.43 3.03
C GLY A 340 -10.59 15.17 2.54
N GLN A 341 -10.81 14.84 1.26
CA GLN A 341 -10.32 13.61 0.66
C GLN A 341 -8.87 13.73 0.20
N CYS A 342 -8.05 12.75 0.62
CA CYS A 342 -6.71 12.58 0.11
C CYS A 342 -6.71 11.80 -1.21
N TYR A 343 -6.20 12.39 -2.29
CA TYR A 343 -6.13 11.74 -3.60
C TYR A 343 -4.74 11.22 -3.95
N GLY A 344 -3.70 11.87 -3.43
CA GLY A 344 -2.31 11.47 -3.57
C GLY A 344 -1.62 11.43 -2.22
N LEU A 345 -0.88 10.37 -1.97
CA LEU A 345 -0.12 10.15 -0.74
C LEU A 345 1.34 9.89 -1.09
N PHE A 346 2.25 10.50 -0.33
CA PHE A 346 3.67 10.25 -0.48
C PHE A 346 4.39 10.36 0.87
N VAL A 347 5.40 9.53 1.10
CA VAL A 347 6.29 9.63 2.26
C VAL A 347 7.70 9.86 1.75
N ASP A 348 8.31 10.96 2.17
CA ASP A 348 9.67 11.30 1.74
C ASP A 348 10.76 10.56 2.54
N ILE A 349 12.02 10.77 2.14
CA ILE A 349 13.19 10.19 2.81
C ILE A 349 13.38 10.65 4.27
N THR A 350 12.72 11.73 4.68
CA THR A 350 12.75 12.25 6.05
C THR A 350 11.64 11.69 6.92
N ASN A 351 10.77 10.83 6.36
CA ASN A 351 9.56 10.29 6.98
C ASN A 351 8.49 11.36 7.23
N THR A 352 8.42 12.36 6.35
CA THR A 352 7.33 13.34 6.30
C THR A 352 6.25 12.81 5.37
N LEU A 353 5.00 12.78 5.87
CA LEU A 353 3.84 12.33 5.11
C LEU A 353 3.22 13.54 4.38
N TYR A 354 2.96 13.37 3.09
CA TYR A 354 2.31 14.35 2.22
C TYR A 354 0.96 13.82 1.76
N CYS A 355 0.00 14.73 1.64
CA CYS A 355 -1.33 14.44 1.12
C CYS A 355 -1.83 15.58 0.22
N SER A 356 -2.31 15.25 -0.97
CA SER A 356 -3.05 16.18 -1.83
C SER A 356 -4.55 16.13 -1.53
N LEU A 357 -5.10 17.29 -1.20
CA LEU A 357 -6.50 17.47 -0.81
C LEU A 357 -7.31 17.94 -2.01
N PHE A 358 -8.18 17.07 -2.50
CA PHE A 358 -9.12 17.35 -3.58
C PHE A 358 -9.97 18.59 -3.27
N THR A 359 -10.63 18.56 -2.10
CA THR A 359 -11.63 19.55 -1.68
C THR A 359 -11.05 20.92 -1.40
N TYR A 360 -9.79 20.97 -0.94
CA TYR A 360 -9.14 22.21 -0.53
C TYR A 360 -8.19 22.77 -1.58
N HIS A 361 -7.95 22.04 -2.67
CA HIS A 361 -7.02 22.43 -3.73
C HIS A 361 -5.61 22.77 -3.18
N GLN A 362 -5.13 21.92 -2.28
CA GLN A 362 -3.90 22.12 -1.51
C GLN A 362 -3.16 20.79 -1.36
N VAL A 363 -1.85 20.88 -1.10
CA VAL A 363 -1.04 19.77 -0.60
C VAL A 363 -0.57 20.13 0.79
N ILE A 364 -0.77 19.20 1.73
CA ILE A 364 -0.37 19.35 3.13
C ILE A 364 0.69 18.31 3.49
N SER A 365 1.53 18.62 4.48
CA SER A 365 2.52 17.70 5.01
C SER A 365 2.56 17.69 6.54
N ASN A 366 3.05 16.60 7.11
CA ASN A 366 3.30 16.46 8.55
C ASN A 366 4.59 15.65 8.79
N SER A 367 5.51 16.28 9.52
CA SER A 367 6.76 15.64 9.92
C SER A 367 6.56 14.89 11.23
N GLN A 368 6.43 13.56 11.13
CA GLN A 368 6.24 12.66 12.28
C GLN A 368 7.45 12.63 13.23
N ARG A 369 8.58 13.27 12.87
CA ARG A 369 9.81 13.34 13.69
C ARG A 369 9.78 14.40 14.80
N GLN A 370 8.95 15.44 14.70
CA GLN A 370 9.01 16.56 15.65
C GLN A 370 8.03 16.45 16.82
N GLY A 371 7.27 15.36 16.95
CA GLY A 371 6.20 15.25 17.96
C GLY A 371 5.08 16.28 17.77
N SER A 372 5.07 16.98 16.63
CA SER A 372 4.07 17.97 16.25
C SER A 372 2.96 17.27 15.47
N ASN A 373 1.73 17.37 15.96
CA ASN A 373 0.53 16.96 15.22
C ASN A 373 0.07 18.04 14.21
N ALA A 374 0.86 19.12 14.03
CA ALA A 374 0.49 20.24 13.18
C ALA A 374 0.80 19.96 11.70
N TRP A 375 -0.20 20.15 10.86
CA TRP A 375 -0.10 20.04 9.41
C TRP A 375 0.31 21.38 8.80
N THR A 376 1.18 21.33 7.81
CA THR A 376 1.67 22.51 7.09
C THR A 376 1.22 22.44 5.65
N ILE A 377 0.69 23.55 5.11
CA ILE A 377 0.41 23.68 3.68
C ILE A 377 1.74 23.85 2.96
N VAL A 378 2.02 22.96 2.01
CA VAL A 378 3.27 22.94 1.22
C VAL A 378 3.06 23.32 -0.24
N ALA A 379 1.82 23.24 -0.74
CA ALA A 379 1.46 23.75 -2.06
C ALA A 379 -0.04 24.09 -2.16
N GLY A 380 -0.38 25.05 -3.02
CA GLY A 380 -1.75 25.53 -3.20
C GLY A 380 -2.18 26.52 -2.12
N ASN A 381 -2.78 27.63 -2.53
CA ASN A 381 -3.36 28.63 -1.63
C ASN A 381 -4.87 28.41 -1.37
N GLY A 382 -5.45 27.31 -1.87
CA GLY A 382 -6.87 27.00 -1.76
C GLY A 382 -7.78 27.80 -2.68
N VAL A 383 -7.22 28.58 -3.60
CA VAL A 383 -7.97 29.33 -4.61
C VAL A 383 -7.87 28.61 -5.95
N VAL A 384 -9.01 28.35 -6.59
CA VAL A 384 -9.09 27.84 -7.97
C VAL A 384 -8.73 28.95 -8.94
N ALA A 385 -7.50 28.95 -9.42
CA ALA A 385 -7.00 29.89 -10.42
C ALA A 385 -5.78 29.34 -11.15
N LEU A 386 -5.52 29.85 -12.35
CA LEU A 386 -4.32 29.51 -13.15
C LEU A 386 -3.12 30.41 -12.76
N THR A 387 -2.74 30.40 -11.48
CA THR A 387 -1.56 31.13 -10.97
C THR A 387 -0.47 30.16 -10.51
N SER A 388 0.74 30.64 -10.21
CA SER A 388 1.81 29.81 -9.64
C SER A 388 1.51 29.32 -8.23
N ALA A 389 0.74 30.07 -7.43
CA ALA A 389 0.41 29.71 -6.05
C ALA A 389 -0.86 28.85 -5.91
N SER A 390 -1.67 28.77 -6.97
CA SER A 390 -2.97 28.12 -6.97
C SER A 390 -2.90 26.73 -7.58
N LEU A 391 -3.67 25.80 -7.01
CA LEU A 391 -3.93 24.48 -7.59
C LEU A 391 -5.43 24.36 -7.82
N TYR A 392 -5.84 23.45 -8.70
CA TYR A 392 -7.21 23.07 -8.91
C TYR A 392 -7.29 21.55 -9.07
N ASN A 393 -7.87 20.92 -8.04
CA ASN A 393 -8.00 19.46 -7.94
C ASN A 393 -6.63 18.73 -8.08
N PRO A 394 -5.69 18.95 -7.15
CA PRO A 394 -4.40 18.26 -7.17
C PRO A 394 -4.59 16.78 -6.84
N ARG A 395 -4.05 15.89 -7.68
CA ARG A 395 -4.12 14.44 -7.51
C ARG A 395 -2.76 13.85 -7.15
N GLY A 396 -2.10 13.15 -8.07
CA GLY A 396 -0.83 12.51 -7.80
C GLY A 396 0.25 13.51 -7.40
N ILE A 397 1.03 13.12 -6.40
CA ILE A 397 2.16 13.87 -5.87
C ILE A 397 3.39 12.98 -5.78
N PHE A 398 4.56 13.58 -5.94
CA PHE A 398 5.85 12.92 -5.76
C PHE A 398 6.82 13.88 -5.09
N VAL A 399 7.63 13.38 -4.16
CA VAL A 399 8.68 14.16 -3.51
C VAL A 399 10.03 13.50 -3.78
N ASP A 400 10.97 14.25 -4.36
CA ASP A 400 12.30 13.72 -4.67
C ASP A 400 13.22 13.69 -3.45
N THR A 401 14.45 13.18 -3.63
CA THR A 401 15.47 13.11 -2.57
C THR A 401 15.98 14.47 -2.10
N ASN A 402 15.75 15.53 -2.86
CA ASN A 402 16.05 16.92 -2.50
C ASN A 402 14.86 17.63 -1.84
N LEU A 403 13.77 16.90 -1.57
CA LEU A 403 12.51 17.39 -0.99
C LEU A 403 11.74 18.35 -1.91
N ASN A 404 11.99 18.32 -3.21
CA ASN A 404 11.17 19.02 -4.18
C ASN A 404 9.84 18.28 -4.37
N LEU A 405 8.74 19.03 -4.39
CA LEU A 405 7.40 18.50 -4.56
C LEU A 405 6.91 18.69 -6.00
N TYR A 406 6.47 17.61 -6.62
CA TYR A 406 5.84 17.57 -7.93
C TYR A 406 4.36 17.25 -7.76
N VAL A 407 3.49 18.03 -8.38
CA VAL A 407 2.03 17.94 -8.23
C VAL A 407 1.37 17.87 -9.59
N ALA A 408 0.54 16.86 -9.80
CA ALA A 408 -0.40 16.82 -10.91
C ALA A 408 -1.60 17.71 -10.58
N ASP A 409 -1.63 18.90 -11.19
CA ASP A 409 -2.67 19.92 -11.03
C ASP A 409 -3.78 19.65 -12.06
N SER A 410 -4.61 18.65 -11.76
CA SER A 410 -5.39 17.91 -12.77
C SER A 410 -6.35 18.78 -13.56
N GLU A 411 -7.12 19.66 -12.93
CA GLU A 411 -8.12 20.49 -13.63
C GLU A 411 -7.51 21.74 -14.28
N ASN A 412 -6.27 22.07 -13.93
CA ASN A 412 -5.50 23.09 -14.64
C ASN A 412 -4.64 22.50 -15.76
N ASP A 413 -4.78 21.20 -16.06
CA ASP A 413 -4.08 20.51 -17.15
C ASP A 413 -2.56 20.71 -17.15
N ARG A 414 -1.92 20.64 -15.97
CA ARG A 414 -0.49 20.90 -15.84
C ARG A 414 0.20 20.11 -14.73
N ILE A 415 1.52 20.04 -14.81
CA ILE A 415 2.40 19.57 -13.73
C ILE A 415 3.11 20.77 -13.10
N GLN A 416 2.97 20.90 -11.79
CA GLN A 416 3.58 21.95 -10.99
C GLN A 416 4.73 21.42 -10.13
N PHE A 417 5.80 22.20 -10.03
CA PHE A 417 6.97 21.91 -9.22
C PHE A 417 7.17 22.97 -8.15
N PHE A 418 7.34 22.53 -6.90
CA PHE A 418 7.53 23.38 -5.72
C PHE A 418 8.86 23.01 -5.05
N PRO A 419 9.86 23.91 -5.08
CA PRO A 419 11.07 23.74 -4.29
C PRO A 419 10.77 23.72 -2.78
N PRO A 420 11.64 23.11 -1.95
CA PRO A 420 11.48 23.08 -0.51
C PRO A 420 11.21 24.47 0.09
N GLY A 421 10.10 24.59 0.82
CA GLY A 421 9.70 25.83 1.49
C GLY A 421 9.13 26.94 0.59
N GLN A 422 8.97 26.71 -0.71
CA GLN A 422 8.35 27.65 -1.63
C GLN A 422 6.88 27.31 -1.89
N LEU A 423 6.00 28.31 -1.80
CA LEU A 423 4.56 28.15 -2.06
C LEU A 423 4.14 28.51 -3.50
N ASN A 424 5.07 29.07 -4.28
CA ASN A 424 4.84 29.39 -5.69
C ASN A 424 5.44 28.28 -6.55
N GLY A 425 4.60 27.62 -7.35
CA GLY A 425 4.99 26.55 -8.24
C GLY A 425 5.54 27.05 -9.57
N ILE A 426 6.42 26.24 -10.16
CA ILE A 426 6.93 26.37 -11.53
C ILE A 426 6.23 25.32 -12.39
N THR A 427 5.55 25.75 -13.46
CA THR A 427 4.90 24.84 -14.40
C THR A 427 5.96 24.11 -15.24
N LEU A 428 6.04 22.78 -15.12
CA LEU A 428 6.99 21.96 -15.87
C LEU A 428 6.43 21.46 -17.21
N ALA A 429 5.13 21.17 -17.27
CA ALA A 429 4.45 20.64 -18.45
C ALA A 429 2.96 21.03 -18.45
N GLY A 430 2.37 21.16 -19.64
CA GLY A 430 0.95 21.48 -19.80
C GLY A 430 0.65 22.98 -19.80
N THR A 431 -0.55 23.33 -19.36
CA THR A 431 -1.05 24.71 -19.44
C THR A 431 -0.20 25.68 -18.61
N GLY A 432 0.29 26.74 -19.27
CA GLY A 432 1.17 27.74 -18.64
C GLY A 432 2.67 27.46 -18.80
N ALA A 433 3.06 26.40 -19.52
CA ALA A 433 4.44 26.15 -19.95
C ALA A 433 4.55 26.14 -21.50
N PRO A 434 4.66 27.32 -22.15
CA PRO A 434 4.70 27.42 -23.61
C PRO A 434 5.86 26.63 -24.22
N GLY A 435 5.59 25.86 -25.28
CA GLY A 435 6.60 25.04 -25.97
C GLY A 435 6.83 23.64 -25.37
N THR A 436 6.04 23.24 -24.38
CA THR A 436 6.03 21.86 -23.84
C THR A 436 4.90 21.01 -24.45
N ILE A 437 4.56 19.89 -23.80
CA ILE A 437 3.47 18.99 -24.21
C ILE A 437 2.13 19.46 -23.65
N ALA A 438 1.06 19.39 -24.45
CA ALA A 438 -0.31 19.59 -23.96
C ALA A 438 -0.75 18.36 -23.14
N LEU A 439 -1.31 18.60 -21.97
CA LEU A 439 -1.86 17.59 -21.07
C LEU A 439 -3.38 17.77 -20.99
N LEU A 440 -4.10 16.72 -20.60
CA LEU A 440 -5.52 16.81 -20.29
C LEU A 440 -5.85 15.90 -19.10
N TYR A 441 -6.11 16.54 -17.97
CA TYR A 441 -6.37 15.90 -16.69
C TYR A 441 -5.23 14.96 -16.24
N PRO A 442 -4.00 15.46 -16.03
CA PRO A 442 -2.92 14.62 -15.53
C PRO A 442 -3.25 14.13 -14.11
N THR A 443 -3.17 12.82 -13.87
CA THR A 443 -3.58 12.22 -12.58
C THR A 443 -2.42 11.77 -11.71
N ALA A 444 -1.26 11.47 -12.31
CA ALA A 444 -0.06 11.05 -11.60
C ALA A 444 1.21 11.61 -12.22
N VAL A 445 2.21 11.83 -11.38
CA VAL A 445 3.57 12.24 -11.74
C VAL A 445 4.55 11.48 -10.86
N VAL A 446 5.62 10.95 -11.44
CA VAL A 446 6.73 10.30 -10.73
C VAL A 446 8.05 10.58 -11.45
N LEU A 447 9.17 10.44 -10.75
CA LEU A 447 10.51 10.54 -11.34
C LEU A 447 11.20 9.17 -11.38
N ASP A 448 12.04 8.97 -12.39
CA ASP A 448 13.03 7.88 -12.38
C ASP A 448 14.31 8.26 -11.60
N ALA A 449 15.26 7.32 -11.54
CA ALA A 449 16.54 7.53 -10.84
C ALA A 449 17.43 8.60 -11.49
N ASP A 450 17.24 8.88 -12.78
CA ASP A 450 18.00 9.88 -13.55
C ASP A 450 17.33 11.27 -13.50
N GLY A 451 16.15 11.38 -12.86
CA GLY A 451 15.41 12.61 -12.66
C GLY A 451 14.45 12.98 -13.79
N TYR A 452 14.15 12.06 -14.71
CA TYR A 452 13.13 12.28 -15.75
C TYR A 452 11.72 12.06 -15.21
N LEU A 453 10.78 12.89 -15.67
CA LEU A 453 9.38 12.88 -15.24
C LEU A 453 8.55 11.94 -16.10
N PHE A 454 7.68 11.19 -15.44
CA PHE A 454 6.67 10.35 -16.07
C PHE A 454 5.30 10.77 -15.57
N ILE A 455 4.40 11.03 -16.51
CA ILE A 455 3.09 11.63 -16.25
C ILE A 455 2.01 10.72 -16.83
N VAL A 456 0.99 10.44 -16.03
CA VAL A 456 -0.24 9.81 -16.51
C VAL A 456 -1.18 10.90 -17.01
N ASP A 457 -1.44 10.90 -18.31
CA ASP A 457 -2.32 11.85 -19.00
C ASP A 457 -3.68 11.17 -19.23
N CYS A 458 -4.57 11.31 -18.24
CA CYS A 458 -5.74 10.44 -18.06
C CYS A 458 -6.75 10.55 -19.21
N TYR A 459 -7.13 11.78 -19.57
CA TYR A 459 -8.14 11.97 -20.62
C TYR A 459 -7.57 11.80 -22.04
N TYR A 460 -6.25 11.96 -22.21
CA TYR A 460 -5.58 11.55 -23.45
C TYR A 460 -5.12 10.10 -23.48
N HIS A 461 -5.42 9.30 -22.45
CA HIS A 461 -5.22 7.85 -22.45
C HIS A 461 -3.79 7.38 -22.63
N ARG A 462 -2.82 8.16 -22.15
CA ARG A 462 -1.42 7.92 -22.50
C ARG A 462 -0.48 8.19 -21.34
N ILE A 463 0.73 7.67 -21.47
CA ILE A 463 1.84 7.98 -20.57
C ILE A 463 2.81 8.89 -21.30
N ILE A 464 3.18 9.98 -20.64
CA ILE A 464 4.17 10.95 -21.11
C ILE A 464 5.45 10.76 -20.32
N GLY A 465 6.59 10.77 -21.00
CA GLY A 465 7.92 10.79 -20.40
C GLY A 465 8.68 12.05 -20.82
N SER A 466 9.48 12.60 -19.91
CA SER A 466 10.45 13.65 -20.22
C SER A 466 11.78 13.05 -20.68
N SER A 467 12.60 13.88 -21.31
CA SER A 467 13.95 13.54 -21.78
C SER A 467 14.78 14.82 -21.93
N SER A 468 16.06 14.69 -22.30
CA SER A 468 16.89 15.84 -22.68
C SER A 468 16.30 16.67 -23.84
N ASN A 469 15.41 16.06 -24.65
CA ASN A 469 14.77 16.70 -25.79
C ASN A 469 13.34 17.18 -25.48
N GLY A 470 12.96 17.24 -24.21
CA GLY A 470 11.61 17.62 -23.77
C GLY A 470 10.68 16.41 -23.57
N PHE A 471 9.37 16.68 -23.53
CA PHE A 471 8.33 15.69 -23.24
C PHE A 471 7.81 15.01 -24.50
N ARG A 472 7.59 13.70 -24.43
CA ARG A 472 6.94 12.92 -25.49
C ARG A 472 6.03 11.85 -24.91
N CYS A 473 5.08 11.40 -25.71
CA CYS A 473 4.32 10.20 -25.38
C CYS A 473 5.22 8.96 -25.51
N ILE A 474 5.18 8.08 -24.50
CA ILE A 474 6.02 6.87 -24.43
C ILE A 474 5.19 5.58 -24.39
N ALA A 475 3.91 5.64 -24.06
CA ALA A 475 3.00 4.49 -24.08
C ALA A 475 1.56 4.93 -24.39
N ALA A 476 0.80 4.06 -25.07
CA ALA A 476 -0.59 4.28 -25.46
C ALA A 476 -0.84 5.57 -26.28
N CYS A 477 0.08 5.87 -27.21
CA CYS A 477 0.08 7.14 -27.95
C CYS A 477 -0.95 7.24 -29.09
N SER A 478 -1.71 6.17 -29.34
CA SER A 478 -2.62 6.05 -30.48
C SER A 478 -4.10 6.06 -30.09
N GLY A 479 -4.43 6.29 -28.81
CA GLY A 479 -5.79 6.55 -28.35
C GLY A 479 -6.30 5.54 -27.32
N ALA A 480 -7.62 5.52 -27.15
CA ALA A 480 -8.33 4.69 -26.19
C ALA A 480 -8.83 3.38 -26.81
N ASP A 481 -8.29 2.24 -26.37
CA ASP A 481 -8.89 0.93 -26.65
C ASP A 481 -8.49 -0.11 -25.58
N SER A 482 -8.90 -1.36 -25.77
CA SER A 482 -8.62 -2.49 -24.87
C SER A 482 -7.46 -3.39 -25.32
N THR A 483 -6.78 -3.05 -26.42
CA THR A 483 -5.63 -3.80 -26.94
C THR A 483 -4.42 -3.69 -26.01
N SER A 484 -3.44 -4.58 -26.18
CA SER A 484 -2.27 -4.63 -25.30
C SER A 484 -1.31 -3.43 -25.45
N SER A 485 -1.54 -2.52 -26.40
CA SER A 485 -0.69 -1.35 -26.65
C SER A 485 -1.33 -0.02 -26.22
N GLN A 486 -2.63 0.00 -25.91
CA GLN A 486 -3.34 1.20 -25.46
C GLN A 486 -3.82 1.11 -24.02
N LEU A 487 -4.29 2.24 -23.52
CA LEU A 487 -4.89 2.41 -22.21
C LEU A 487 -6.28 3.03 -22.35
N TYR A 488 -7.13 2.81 -21.37
CA TYR A 488 -8.41 3.48 -21.24
C TYR A 488 -8.61 3.97 -19.80
N TYR A 489 -8.56 5.30 -19.67
CA TYR A 489 -8.54 6.04 -18.41
C TYR A 489 -7.45 5.58 -17.43
N PRO A 490 -6.16 5.75 -17.77
CA PRO A 490 -5.12 5.44 -16.83
C PRO A 490 -5.13 6.43 -15.66
N LEU A 491 -5.03 5.93 -14.43
CA LEU A 491 -5.04 6.78 -13.22
C LEU A 491 -3.66 6.97 -12.59
N THR A 492 -2.89 5.90 -12.43
CA THR A 492 -1.57 5.93 -11.80
C THR A 492 -0.59 5.01 -12.50
N LEU A 493 0.69 5.24 -12.26
CA LEU A 493 1.77 4.40 -12.74
C LEU A 493 2.81 4.15 -11.65
N SER A 494 3.57 3.05 -11.78
CA SER A 494 4.72 2.72 -10.95
C SER A 494 5.77 1.97 -11.78
N PHE A 495 6.98 1.86 -11.26
CA PHE A 495 8.09 1.15 -11.89
C PHE A 495 8.45 -0.10 -11.10
N ASP A 496 8.90 -1.15 -11.81
CA ASP A 496 9.74 -2.17 -11.20
C ASP A 496 11.22 -1.75 -11.23
N SER A 497 12.07 -2.53 -10.55
CA SER A 497 13.53 -2.33 -10.53
C SER A 497 14.19 -2.45 -11.90
N TYR A 498 13.50 -2.97 -12.92
CA TYR A 498 13.99 -3.09 -14.30
C TYR A 498 13.57 -1.91 -15.19
N GLY A 499 12.81 -0.95 -14.66
CA GLY A 499 12.30 0.19 -15.39
C GLY A 499 11.06 -0.10 -16.24
N ASN A 500 10.39 -1.25 -16.05
CA ASN A 500 9.10 -1.49 -16.68
C ASN A 500 8.02 -0.66 -15.98
N ILE A 501 7.04 -0.19 -16.76
CA ILE A 501 5.97 0.67 -16.26
C ILE A 501 4.74 -0.18 -16.00
N PHE A 502 4.21 -0.14 -14.78
CA PHE A 502 2.91 -0.69 -14.43
C PHE A 502 1.90 0.45 -14.37
N VAL A 503 0.84 0.36 -15.16
CA VAL A 503 -0.21 1.37 -15.24
C VAL A 503 -1.53 0.75 -14.82
N THR A 504 -2.30 1.44 -13.97
CA THR A 504 -3.69 1.07 -13.71
C THR A 504 -4.56 1.54 -14.86
N ASP A 505 -5.14 0.60 -15.60
CA ASP A 505 -5.97 0.85 -16.78
C ASP A 505 -7.45 0.71 -16.38
N GLN A 506 -8.01 1.80 -15.84
CA GLN A 506 -9.22 1.78 -15.01
C GLN A 506 -10.42 1.18 -15.74
N ASP A 507 -10.72 1.70 -16.93
CA ASP A 507 -11.95 1.35 -17.65
C ASP A 507 -11.79 0.05 -18.44
N ASN A 508 -10.56 -0.44 -18.61
CA ASN A 508 -10.30 -1.80 -19.07
C ASN A 508 -10.19 -2.83 -17.92
N HIS A 509 -10.37 -2.39 -16.66
CA HIS A 509 -10.35 -3.25 -15.47
C HIS A 509 -9.08 -4.11 -15.33
N ARG A 510 -7.91 -3.54 -15.68
CA ARG A 510 -6.63 -4.27 -15.63
C ARG A 510 -5.50 -3.40 -15.07
N ILE A 511 -4.43 -4.06 -14.67
CA ILE A 511 -3.11 -3.44 -14.52
C ILE A 511 -2.28 -3.88 -15.71
N GLN A 512 -1.72 -2.93 -16.44
CA GLN A 512 -0.94 -3.20 -17.63
C GLN A 512 0.53 -2.93 -17.40
N LYS A 513 1.36 -3.93 -17.70
CA LYS A 513 2.81 -3.82 -17.70
C LYS A 513 3.27 -3.43 -19.11
N PHE A 514 3.82 -2.23 -19.25
CA PHE A 514 4.60 -1.84 -20.42
C PHE A 514 6.04 -2.22 -20.16
N LEU A 515 6.53 -3.16 -20.96
CA LEU A 515 7.94 -3.47 -20.99
C LEU A 515 8.66 -2.25 -21.56
N LEU A 516 9.77 -1.89 -20.94
CA LEU A 516 10.66 -0.89 -21.50
C LEU A 516 11.10 -1.40 -22.88
N SER A 517 10.56 -0.83 -23.97
CA SER A 517 10.90 -1.23 -25.33
C SER A 517 12.29 -0.68 -25.65
N THR A 518 13.30 -1.35 -25.15
CA THR A 518 14.67 -1.00 -25.47
C THR A 518 14.96 -1.53 -26.88
N ASN A 519 14.94 -0.64 -27.87
CA ASN A 519 15.78 -0.82 -29.07
C ASN A 519 17.28 -0.63 -28.75
N SER A 520 17.71 -0.92 -27.51
CA SER A 520 19.06 -0.74 -26.98
C SER A 520 19.38 -1.86 -25.99
N CYS A 521 20.33 -2.74 -26.33
CA CYS A 521 21.22 -3.46 -25.40
C CYS A 521 20.70 -3.77 -23.98
N THR A 522 19.67 -4.60 -23.80
CA THR A 522 19.34 -5.14 -22.47
C THR A 522 20.32 -6.27 -22.12
N VAL A 523 21.03 -6.11 -21.02
CA VAL A 523 21.92 -7.15 -20.47
C VAL A 523 21.09 -8.32 -19.96
N SER A 524 21.58 -9.55 -20.14
CA SER A 524 20.85 -10.76 -19.74
C SER A 524 21.02 -11.14 -18.26
N TYR A 525 21.79 -10.36 -17.51
CA TYR A 525 22.26 -10.65 -16.16
C TYR A 525 21.93 -9.50 -15.21
N ASN A 526 21.77 -9.81 -13.92
CA ASN A 526 21.62 -8.77 -12.90
C ASN A 526 22.94 -8.04 -12.68
N GLN A 527 22.90 -6.72 -12.78
CA GLN A 527 24.04 -5.84 -12.52
C GLN A 527 23.64 -4.70 -11.55
N PRO A 528 23.27 -5.04 -10.30
CA PRO A 528 22.82 -4.06 -9.31
C PRO A 528 23.88 -2.98 -9.08
N LYS A 529 23.46 -1.73 -8.87
CA LYS A 529 24.37 -0.63 -8.50
C LYS A 529 24.52 -0.59 -6.98
N PHE A 530 25.71 -0.88 -6.46
CA PHE A 530 25.95 -0.86 -5.03
C PHE A 530 26.53 0.47 -4.55
N SER A 531 26.12 0.90 -3.36
CA SER A 531 26.82 1.99 -2.67
C SER A 531 28.26 1.60 -2.35
N ALA A 532 29.15 2.58 -2.20
CA ALA A 532 30.58 2.40 -1.93
C ALA A 532 30.92 1.47 -0.75
N TYR A 533 29.99 1.27 0.19
CA TYR A 533 30.19 0.46 1.39
C TYR A 533 29.18 -0.68 1.56
N ALA A 534 28.48 -1.07 0.49
CA ALA A 534 27.53 -2.17 0.54
C ALA A 534 28.10 -3.39 1.29
N SER A 535 27.26 -3.99 2.12
CA SER A 535 27.63 -5.12 2.96
C SER A 535 26.57 -6.20 2.84
N TRP A 536 26.96 -7.44 3.09
CA TRP A 536 26.06 -8.58 3.05
C TRP A 536 26.05 -9.26 4.41
N SER A 537 25.01 -10.05 4.68
CA SER A 537 24.88 -10.83 5.90
C SER A 537 26.15 -11.64 6.16
N SER A 538 26.66 -11.61 7.39
CA SER A 538 27.85 -12.38 7.76
C SER A 538 27.62 -13.89 7.72
N ASN A 539 26.36 -14.31 7.91
CA ASN A 539 25.89 -15.68 7.75
C ASN A 539 25.06 -15.80 6.47
N ALA A 540 25.33 -16.86 5.70
CA ALA A 540 24.52 -17.26 4.57
C ALA A 540 23.27 -18.04 4.99
N ILE A 541 22.25 -17.93 4.16
CA ILE A 541 21.14 -18.86 4.08
C ILE A 541 21.52 -19.96 3.09
N THR A 542 21.47 -21.22 3.50
CA THR A 542 21.68 -22.34 2.57
C THR A 542 20.49 -22.46 1.64
N PHE A 543 20.65 -21.91 0.44
CA PHE A 543 19.62 -21.92 -0.61
C PHE A 543 19.36 -23.34 -1.12
N ALA A 544 20.42 -24.12 -1.33
CA ALA A 544 20.31 -25.53 -1.71
C ALA A 544 21.42 -26.34 -1.04
N SER A 545 21.05 -27.39 -0.32
CA SER A 545 21.99 -28.34 0.29
C SER A 545 22.34 -29.48 -0.68
N ILE A 546 23.28 -30.35 -0.31
CA ILE A 546 23.64 -31.54 -1.08
C ILE A 546 22.43 -32.43 -1.43
N GLY A 547 21.40 -32.48 -0.57
CA GLY A 547 20.18 -33.25 -0.83
C GLY A 547 19.31 -32.68 -1.96
N THR A 548 19.50 -31.40 -2.30
CA THR A 548 18.75 -30.70 -3.35
C THR A 548 19.62 -30.47 -4.58
N VAL A 549 20.83 -29.94 -4.40
CA VAL A 549 21.72 -29.54 -5.51
C VAL A 549 22.66 -30.67 -5.98
N GLY A 550 22.84 -31.72 -5.18
CA GLY A 550 23.82 -32.78 -5.47
C GLY A 550 25.26 -32.41 -5.12
N ALA A 551 26.20 -33.29 -5.46
CA ALA A 551 27.61 -33.10 -5.15
C ALA A 551 28.27 -32.12 -6.14
N ALA A 552 29.23 -31.32 -5.67
CA ALA A 552 30.04 -30.41 -6.50
C ALA A 552 29.25 -29.52 -7.49
N PRO A 553 28.30 -28.69 -7.01
CA PRO A 553 27.71 -27.64 -7.84
C PRO A 553 28.81 -26.65 -8.26
N TYR A 554 28.83 -26.27 -9.54
CA TYR A 554 29.94 -25.49 -10.08
C TYR A 554 29.48 -24.12 -10.58
N GLY A 555 28.83 -24.06 -11.74
CA GLY A 555 28.36 -22.82 -12.35
C GLY A 555 27.02 -22.40 -11.76
N ILE A 556 26.88 -21.11 -11.46
CA ILE A 556 25.59 -20.51 -11.09
C ILE A 556 25.34 -19.26 -11.93
N PHE A 557 24.08 -19.08 -12.33
CA PHE A 557 23.58 -17.90 -13.00
C PHE A 557 22.20 -17.55 -12.45
N VAL A 558 21.98 -16.29 -12.10
CA VAL A 558 20.67 -15.77 -11.72
C VAL A 558 20.24 -14.78 -12.79
N ASP A 559 19.13 -15.08 -13.46
CA ASP A 559 18.63 -14.23 -14.54
C ASP A 559 17.95 -12.97 -14.00
N VAL A 560 17.59 -12.07 -14.91
CA VAL A 560 16.87 -10.84 -14.56
C VAL A 560 15.51 -11.10 -13.92
N ASN A 561 14.94 -12.30 -13.96
CA ASN A 561 13.69 -12.64 -13.28
C ASN A 561 13.93 -13.38 -11.95
N ASN A 562 15.15 -13.31 -11.39
CA ASN A 562 15.56 -14.02 -10.19
C ASN A 562 15.41 -15.55 -10.25
N THR A 563 15.38 -16.10 -11.47
CA THR A 563 15.44 -17.54 -11.69
C THR A 563 16.89 -18.00 -11.53
N VAL A 564 17.11 -18.96 -10.63
CA VAL A 564 18.45 -19.49 -10.33
C VAL A 564 18.71 -20.72 -11.17
N TYR A 565 19.83 -20.73 -11.89
CA TYR A 565 20.31 -21.84 -12.70
C TYR A 565 21.62 -22.34 -12.13
N VAL A 566 21.72 -23.64 -11.85
CA VAL A 566 22.95 -24.26 -11.34
C VAL A 566 23.36 -25.39 -12.27
N ALA A 567 24.58 -25.30 -12.81
CA ALA A 567 25.24 -26.39 -13.49
C ALA A 567 25.94 -27.27 -12.44
N ASN A 568 25.48 -28.51 -12.32
CA ASN A 568 26.10 -29.48 -11.44
C ASN A 568 27.06 -30.38 -12.24
N GLN A 569 28.34 -30.31 -11.87
CA GLN A 569 29.40 -31.08 -12.50
C GLN A 569 29.23 -32.58 -12.26
N ALA A 570 29.17 -33.04 -11.00
CA ALA A 570 29.18 -34.47 -10.66
C ALA A 570 27.92 -35.20 -11.16
N ASN A 571 26.77 -34.53 -11.11
CA ASN A 571 25.48 -35.09 -11.51
C ASN A 571 25.18 -34.91 -13.01
N SER A 572 26.03 -34.20 -13.76
CA SER A 572 25.88 -33.94 -15.21
C SER A 572 24.49 -33.40 -15.58
N LEU A 573 24.03 -32.37 -14.87
CA LEU A 573 22.71 -31.78 -15.10
C LEU A 573 22.66 -30.29 -14.74
N ILE A 574 21.66 -29.60 -15.27
CA ILE A 574 21.32 -28.22 -14.89
C ILE A 574 20.03 -28.25 -14.07
N GLN A 575 20.03 -27.55 -12.93
CA GLN A 575 18.85 -27.37 -12.10
C GLN A 575 18.40 -25.92 -12.16
N VAL A 576 17.08 -25.72 -12.22
CA VAL A 576 16.46 -24.40 -12.32
C VAL A 576 15.48 -24.23 -11.18
N TRP A 577 15.54 -23.09 -10.49
CA TRP A 577 14.59 -22.67 -9.46
C TRP A 577 13.95 -21.37 -9.88
N LEU A 578 12.63 -21.37 -10.05
CA LEU A 578 11.87 -20.12 -10.19
C LEU A 578 11.87 -19.36 -8.85
N GLU A 579 11.74 -18.04 -8.92
CA GLU A 579 11.68 -17.18 -7.74
C GLU A 579 10.60 -17.66 -6.75
N GLY A 580 10.98 -17.76 -5.47
CA GLY A 580 10.11 -18.25 -4.39
C GLY A 580 10.06 -19.78 -4.24
N SER A 581 10.67 -20.56 -5.14
CA SER A 581 10.73 -22.03 -5.00
C SER A 581 11.91 -22.49 -4.15
N ASN A 582 11.65 -23.39 -3.19
CA ASN A 582 12.68 -24.04 -2.37
C ASN A 582 13.20 -25.36 -2.97
N ILE A 583 12.63 -25.81 -4.09
CA ILE A 583 13.03 -27.03 -4.82
C ILE A 583 13.24 -26.71 -6.31
N PRO A 584 14.06 -27.49 -7.03
CA PRO A 584 14.24 -27.30 -8.46
C PRO A 584 12.90 -27.48 -9.18
N THR A 585 12.50 -26.48 -9.96
CA THR A 585 11.29 -26.54 -10.79
C THR A 585 11.53 -27.27 -12.11
N ARG A 586 12.80 -27.34 -12.55
CA ARG A 586 13.20 -28.06 -13.77
C ARG A 586 14.61 -28.62 -13.62
N ASN A 587 14.80 -29.88 -14.01
CA ASN A 587 16.10 -30.52 -14.18
C ASN A 587 16.33 -30.82 -15.67
N ILE A 588 17.47 -30.40 -16.21
CA ILE A 588 17.88 -30.67 -17.59
C ILE A 588 19.04 -31.65 -17.53
N THR A 589 18.84 -32.86 -18.06
CA THR A 589 19.81 -33.97 -17.95
C THR A 589 20.26 -34.52 -19.31
N ASN A 590 19.53 -34.22 -20.39
CA ASN A 590 19.76 -34.86 -21.67
C ASN A 590 21.03 -34.33 -22.37
N GLY A 591 21.99 -35.22 -22.61
CA GLY A 591 23.19 -34.94 -23.41
C GLY A 591 24.28 -34.12 -22.72
N LEU A 592 24.19 -33.90 -21.41
CA LEU A 592 25.19 -33.17 -20.63
C LEU A 592 26.26 -34.10 -20.05
N TYR A 593 27.50 -33.62 -19.98
CA TYR A 593 28.59 -34.33 -19.33
C TYR A 593 29.52 -33.35 -18.60
N LEU A 594 29.54 -33.44 -17.26
CA LEU A 594 30.36 -32.61 -16.36
C LEU A 594 30.32 -31.10 -16.68
N PRO A 595 29.13 -30.46 -16.73
CA PRO A 595 29.01 -29.05 -17.11
C PRO A 595 29.66 -28.14 -16.06
N TYR A 596 30.63 -27.33 -16.47
CA TYR A 596 31.32 -26.38 -15.58
C TYR A 596 30.65 -25.02 -15.52
N SER A 597 30.19 -24.46 -16.64
CA SER A 597 29.68 -23.08 -16.69
C SER A 597 28.35 -22.97 -17.41
N ILE A 598 27.60 -21.92 -17.08
CA ILE A 598 26.25 -21.67 -17.58
C ILE A 598 26.01 -20.17 -17.72
N PHE A 599 25.27 -19.78 -18.75
CA PHE A 599 24.77 -18.43 -18.96
C PHE A 599 23.38 -18.49 -19.59
N VAL A 600 22.47 -17.61 -19.18
CA VAL A 600 21.11 -17.55 -19.73
C VAL A 600 20.88 -16.17 -20.34
N THR A 601 20.40 -16.11 -21.58
CA THR A 601 20.12 -14.84 -22.25
C THR A 601 18.75 -14.29 -21.85
N ILE A 602 18.49 -13.01 -22.16
CA ILE A 602 17.20 -12.34 -21.90
C ILE A 602 16.01 -13.05 -22.59
N ASN A 603 16.27 -13.78 -23.68
CA ASN A 603 15.26 -14.58 -24.39
C ASN A 603 15.03 -15.96 -23.74
N GLY A 604 15.72 -16.26 -22.64
CA GLY A 604 15.65 -17.53 -21.93
C GLY A 604 16.46 -18.66 -22.58
N ASP A 605 17.35 -18.36 -23.53
CA ASP A 605 18.25 -19.37 -24.09
C ASP A 605 19.35 -19.70 -23.09
N ILE A 606 19.50 -20.98 -22.77
CA ILE A 606 20.49 -21.49 -21.81
C ILE A 606 21.70 -22.00 -22.59
N TYR A 607 22.86 -21.41 -22.36
CA TYR A 607 24.15 -21.87 -22.87
C TYR A 607 24.90 -22.54 -21.75
N VAL A 608 25.39 -23.76 -21.99
CA VAL A 608 26.13 -24.52 -20.97
C VAL A 608 27.35 -25.19 -21.58
N ASP A 609 28.38 -25.33 -20.76
CA ASP A 609 29.54 -26.13 -21.10
C ASP A 609 29.17 -27.60 -21.29
N ASN A 610 29.68 -28.17 -22.38
CA ASN A 610 29.66 -29.60 -22.66
C ASN A 610 30.99 -30.02 -23.34
N GLY A 611 32.08 -29.31 -23.04
CA GLY A 611 33.33 -29.39 -23.80
C GLY A 611 34.18 -30.62 -23.50
N ASN A 612 34.05 -31.24 -22.33
CA ASN A 612 34.95 -32.30 -21.86
C ASN A 612 34.92 -33.55 -22.77
N LEU A 613 33.75 -34.18 -22.96
CA LEU A 613 33.59 -35.31 -23.89
C LEU A 613 32.98 -34.89 -25.23
N ASN A 614 32.04 -33.93 -25.23
CA ASN A 614 31.28 -33.58 -26.42
C ASN A 614 31.88 -32.42 -27.22
N GLN A 615 32.96 -31.79 -26.74
CA GLN A 615 33.74 -30.75 -27.45
C GLN A 615 32.88 -29.60 -28.00
N ARG A 616 31.86 -29.19 -27.25
CA ARG A 616 30.94 -28.13 -27.64
C ARG A 616 30.33 -27.39 -26.45
N VAL A 617 29.87 -26.18 -26.69
CA VAL A 617 28.91 -25.46 -25.86
C VAL A 617 27.53 -25.72 -26.44
N ASP A 618 26.61 -26.21 -25.62
CA ASP A 618 25.26 -26.51 -26.05
C ASP A 618 24.29 -25.37 -25.68
N LYS A 619 23.27 -25.19 -26.52
CA LYS A 619 22.16 -24.25 -26.37
C LYS A 619 20.85 -25.02 -26.18
N TRP A 620 20.09 -24.65 -25.15
CA TRP A 620 18.69 -25.03 -24.97
C TRP A 620 17.84 -23.78 -25.11
N ILE A 621 16.78 -23.88 -25.91
CA ILE A 621 15.75 -22.85 -25.98
C ILE A 621 14.85 -22.99 -24.75
N LEU A 622 14.26 -21.88 -24.29
CA LEU A 622 13.30 -21.87 -23.20
C LEU A 622 12.19 -22.92 -23.45
N ASN A 623 11.97 -23.81 -22.47
CA ASN A 623 11.06 -24.96 -22.54
C ASN A 623 11.37 -26.05 -23.59
N GLY A 624 12.50 -25.96 -24.30
CA GLY A 624 12.96 -27.01 -25.22
C GLY A 624 13.37 -28.30 -24.50
N THR A 625 13.13 -29.44 -25.13
CA THR A 625 13.51 -30.77 -24.60
C THR A 625 14.83 -31.29 -25.19
N THR A 626 15.35 -30.65 -26.22
CA THR A 626 16.60 -31.00 -26.91
C THR A 626 17.56 -29.81 -26.95
N SER A 627 18.85 -30.11 -27.08
CA SER A 627 19.91 -29.13 -27.24
C SER A 627 20.41 -29.06 -28.68
N SER A 628 21.04 -27.94 -29.02
CA SER A 628 21.82 -27.78 -30.25
C SER A 628 23.22 -27.25 -29.94
N SER A 629 24.20 -27.55 -30.79
CA SER A 629 25.56 -27.03 -30.61
C SER A 629 25.61 -25.54 -30.94
N ALA A 630 25.94 -24.71 -29.95
CA ALA A 630 26.15 -23.28 -30.13
C ALA A 630 27.57 -22.96 -30.63
N MET A 631 28.57 -23.71 -30.17
CA MET A 631 29.99 -23.47 -30.47
C MET A 631 30.80 -24.75 -30.25
N TYR A 632 31.63 -25.15 -31.22
CA TYR A 632 32.56 -26.26 -31.04
C TYR A 632 33.84 -25.76 -30.36
N VAL A 633 34.27 -26.45 -29.31
CA VAL A 633 35.38 -26.05 -28.44
C VAL A 633 36.39 -27.20 -28.31
N LYS A 634 37.66 -26.87 -28.04
CA LYS A 634 38.73 -27.87 -27.97
C LYS A 634 38.76 -28.61 -26.62
N GLN A 635 38.25 -27.98 -25.56
CA GLN A 635 38.20 -28.48 -24.19
C GLN A 635 37.03 -27.83 -23.44
N GLU A 636 36.77 -28.25 -22.20
CA GLU A 636 35.73 -27.64 -21.35
C GLU A 636 35.88 -26.12 -21.14
N CYS A 637 34.72 -25.47 -21.09
CA CYS A 637 34.56 -24.05 -20.83
C CYS A 637 34.33 -23.81 -19.34
N PHE A 638 35.36 -23.31 -18.64
CA PHE A 638 35.27 -23.02 -17.20
C PHE A 638 34.47 -21.75 -16.89
N GLY A 639 34.26 -20.90 -17.90
CA GLY A 639 33.40 -19.72 -17.87
C GLY A 639 32.77 -19.52 -19.25
N ILE A 640 31.47 -19.23 -19.26
CA ILE A 640 30.70 -18.89 -20.46
C ILE A 640 30.00 -17.57 -20.20
N PHE A 641 29.96 -16.71 -21.22
CA PHE A 641 29.26 -15.44 -21.17
C PHE A 641 28.71 -15.08 -22.55
N VAL A 642 27.55 -14.44 -22.62
CA VAL A 642 27.02 -13.88 -23.87
C VAL A 642 26.91 -12.36 -23.71
N ASP A 643 27.62 -11.62 -24.56
CA ASP A 643 27.63 -10.14 -24.52
C ASP A 643 26.36 -9.52 -25.14
N ILE A 644 26.24 -8.20 -25.00
CA ILE A 644 25.11 -7.41 -25.54
C ILE A 644 25.01 -7.46 -27.08
N ASN A 645 26.08 -7.86 -27.77
CA ASN A 645 26.13 -8.01 -29.22
C ASN A 645 25.87 -9.46 -29.66
N ASN A 646 25.45 -10.32 -28.72
CA ASN A 646 25.17 -11.74 -28.96
C ASN A 646 26.43 -12.52 -29.40
N ASN A 647 27.58 -12.19 -28.84
CA ASN A 647 28.79 -13.01 -28.95
C ASN A 647 28.93 -13.91 -27.72
N LEU A 648 29.13 -15.20 -27.98
CA LEU A 648 29.37 -16.22 -26.97
C LEU A 648 30.87 -16.35 -26.71
N TYR A 649 31.27 -16.18 -25.45
CA TYR A 649 32.63 -16.34 -24.95
C TYR A 649 32.74 -17.65 -24.18
N CYS A 650 33.89 -18.32 -24.30
CA CYS A 650 34.24 -19.52 -23.54
C CYS A 650 35.71 -19.47 -23.13
N SER A 651 35.99 -19.60 -21.83
CA SER A 651 37.35 -19.75 -21.30
C SER A 651 37.76 -21.23 -21.24
N MET A 652 38.72 -21.59 -22.07
CA MET A 652 39.24 -22.96 -22.17
C MET A 652 40.44 -23.12 -21.25
N TYR A 653 40.23 -23.75 -20.09
CA TYR A 653 41.19 -23.84 -18.99
C TYR A 653 42.54 -24.45 -19.40
N TYR A 654 42.54 -25.66 -19.97
CA TYR A 654 43.76 -26.36 -20.40
C TYR A 654 44.35 -25.86 -21.72
N VAL A 655 43.62 -25.02 -22.45
CA VAL A 655 44.09 -24.42 -23.72
C VAL A 655 44.67 -23.03 -23.48
N HIS A 656 44.50 -22.44 -22.29
CA HIS A 656 45.08 -21.14 -21.95
C HIS A 656 44.60 -20.02 -22.89
N GLN A 657 43.31 -20.07 -23.26
CA GLN A 657 42.66 -19.10 -24.17
C GLN A 657 41.21 -18.83 -23.76
N VAL A 658 40.71 -17.66 -24.13
CA VAL A 658 39.27 -17.36 -24.21
C VAL A 658 38.89 -17.22 -25.68
N ALA A 659 37.95 -18.05 -26.11
CA ALA A 659 37.42 -18.05 -27.47
C ALA A 659 36.08 -17.33 -27.53
N THR A 660 35.82 -16.68 -28.67
CA THR A 660 34.59 -15.90 -28.89
C THR A 660 33.98 -16.22 -30.24
N LYS A 661 32.66 -16.39 -30.26
CA LYS A 661 31.89 -16.69 -31.45
C LYS A 661 30.65 -15.81 -31.52
N SER A 662 30.44 -15.13 -32.66
CA SER A 662 29.17 -14.43 -32.88
C SER A 662 28.03 -15.42 -33.11
N LEU A 663 26.90 -15.21 -32.43
CA LEU A 663 25.69 -16.01 -32.56
C LEU A 663 24.73 -15.48 -33.64
N ASN A 664 25.01 -14.31 -34.21
CA ASN A 664 24.17 -13.68 -35.25
C ASN A 664 24.39 -14.26 -36.65
N GLY A 665 25.39 -15.12 -36.85
CA GLY A 665 25.73 -15.71 -38.13
C GLY A 665 25.86 -17.23 -38.08
N ASN A 666 25.85 -17.87 -39.25
CA ASN A 666 25.93 -19.33 -39.37
C ASN A 666 27.38 -19.87 -39.31
N SER A 667 28.38 -19.02 -39.07
CA SER A 667 29.77 -19.46 -38.97
C SER A 667 29.93 -20.39 -37.78
N SER A 668 30.62 -21.52 -37.97
CA SER A 668 31.02 -22.40 -36.86
C SER A 668 32.37 -22.02 -36.26
N MET A 669 33.09 -21.07 -36.87
CA MET A 669 34.42 -20.66 -36.42
C MET A 669 34.33 -19.58 -35.33
N TRP A 670 35.10 -19.78 -34.28
CA TRP A 670 35.37 -18.80 -33.23
C TRP A 670 36.76 -18.17 -33.42
N ILE A 671 36.99 -17.03 -32.78
CA ILE A 671 38.28 -16.34 -32.73
C ILE A 671 38.83 -16.32 -31.30
N VAL A 672 40.13 -16.07 -31.15
CA VAL A 672 40.76 -15.92 -29.83
C VAL A 672 40.57 -14.47 -29.36
N SER A 673 39.91 -14.28 -28.22
CA SER A 673 39.75 -12.97 -27.58
C SER A 673 40.74 -12.71 -26.47
N ALA A 674 41.30 -13.76 -25.86
CA ALA A 674 42.38 -13.63 -24.89
C ALA A 674 43.28 -14.87 -24.89
N GLY A 675 44.56 -14.66 -24.59
CA GLY A 675 45.57 -15.72 -24.48
C GLY A 675 46.20 -16.15 -25.81
N THR A 676 47.38 -16.76 -25.76
CA THR A 676 48.10 -17.22 -26.96
C THR A 676 48.02 -18.72 -27.19
N GLY A 677 47.34 -19.49 -26.32
CA GLY A 677 47.36 -20.96 -26.38
C GLY A 677 48.46 -21.60 -25.56
N CYS A 678 49.28 -20.79 -24.90
CA CYS A 678 50.42 -21.22 -24.09
C CYS A 678 50.31 -20.62 -22.70
N ALA A 679 50.66 -21.41 -21.68
CA ALA A 679 50.80 -20.92 -20.32
C ALA A 679 51.93 -19.89 -20.21
N GLY A 680 51.70 -18.80 -19.49
CA GLY A 680 52.69 -17.78 -19.22
C GLY A 680 52.08 -16.56 -18.54
N SER A 681 52.90 -15.58 -18.18
CA SER A 681 52.51 -14.39 -17.40
C SER A 681 52.60 -13.08 -18.20
N ALA A 682 53.00 -13.13 -19.48
CA ALA A 682 53.04 -11.98 -20.36
C ALA A 682 51.65 -11.34 -20.52
N SER A 683 51.58 -10.07 -20.93
CA SER A 683 50.31 -9.32 -21.02
C SER A 683 49.34 -9.87 -22.05
N ASN A 684 49.80 -10.62 -23.06
CA ASN A 684 48.95 -11.31 -24.04
C ASN A 684 48.68 -12.79 -23.70
N GLN A 685 49.22 -13.29 -22.59
CA GLN A 685 49.07 -14.68 -22.13
C GLN A 685 48.14 -14.76 -20.93
N VAL A 686 47.42 -15.87 -20.84
CA VAL A 686 46.63 -16.24 -19.66
C VAL A 686 46.97 -17.66 -19.27
N TYR A 687 47.06 -17.95 -17.98
CA TYR A 687 47.36 -19.27 -17.44
C TYR A 687 46.18 -19.81 -16.63
N TYR A 688 45.57 -20.90 -17.11
CA TYR A 688 44.35 -21.49 -16.53
C TYR A 688 43.20 -20.47 -16.34
N PRO A 689 42.67 -19.88 -17.42
CA PRO A 689 41.53 -18.95 -17.32
C PRO A 689 40.27 -19.71 -16.84
N ARG A 690 39.59 -19.17 -15.83
CA ARG A 690 38.33 -19.70 -15.28
C ARG A 690 37.19 -18.75 -15.60
N GLY A 691 36.55 -18.13 -14.60
CA GLY A 691 35.42 -17.22 -14.80
C GLY A 691 35.77 -16.03 -15.70
N ILE A 692 34.79 -15.61 -16.48
CA ILE A 692 34.88 -14.47 -17.40
C ILE A 692 33.65 -13.58 -17.25
N PHE A 693 33.82 -12.29 -17.51
CA PHE A 693 32.74 -11.32 -17.59
C PHE A 693 33.02 -10.33 -18.71
N VAL A 694 32.00 -9.94 -19.48
CA VAL A 694 32.13 -8.93 -20.53
C VAL A 694 31.20 -7.76 -20.20
N ASP A 695 31.78 -6.57 -20.03
CA ASP A 695 31.02 -5.36 -19.73
C ASP A 695 30.30 -4.80 -20.97
N THR A 696 29.50 -3.76 -20.78
CA THR A 696 28.73 -3.12 -21.86
C THR A 696 29.60 -2.40 -22.89
N ASP A 697 30.85 -2.11 -22.56
CA ASP A 697 31.85 -1.54 -23.48
C ASP A 697 32.63 -2.65 -24.22
N LEU A 698 32.22 -3.91 -24.05
CA LEU A 698 32.82 -5.11 -24.62
C LEU A 698 34.25 -5.39 -24.12
N ASN A 699 34.60 -4.92 -22.93
CA ASN A 699 35.86 -5.31 -22.30
C ASN A 699 35.69 -6.66 -21.60
N LEU A 700 36.68 -7.53 -21.78
CA LEU A 700 36.71 -8.89 -21.24
C LEU A 700 37.56 -8.95 -19.97
N TYR A 701 36.93 -9.32 -18.86
CA TYR A 701 37.59 -9.63 -17.59
C TYR A 701 37.77 -11.14 -17.48
N VAL A 702 38.97 -11.57 -17.12
CA VAL A 702 39.34 -12.99 -16.99
C VAL A 702 39.93 -13.25 -15.62
N ALA A 703 39.26 -14.11 -14.83
CA ALA A 703 39.82 -14.66 -13.61
C ALA A 703 40.85 -15.74 -13.96
N GLU A 704 42.11 -15.44 -13.71
CA GLU A 704 43.26 -16.25 -14.11
C GLU A 704 43.80 -17.02 -12.91
N CYS A 705 43.45 -18.30 -12.81
CA CYS A 705 43.80 -19.12 -11.65
C CYS A 705 45.30 -19.38 -11.55
N GLY A 706 45.99 -19.63 -12.68
CA GLY A 706 47.39 -20.05 -12.68
C GLY A 706 48.38 -18.95 -12.23
N ASN A 707 48.05 -17.69 -12.51
CA ASN A 707 48.86 -16.53 -12.13
C ASN A 707 48.21 -15.68 -11.01
N ASN A 708 47.18 -16.21 -10.33
CA ASN A 708 46.53 -15.55 -9.18
C ASN A 708 46.11 -14.10 -9.43
N ARG A 709 45.52 -13.81 -10.59
CA ARG A 709 45.20 -12.44 -11.00
C ARG A 709 43.90 -12.34 -11.79
N VAL A 710 43.39 -11.11 -11.93
CA VAL A 710 42.31 -10.79 -12.87
C VAL A 710 42.88 -9.90 -13.97
N GLN A 711 42.69 -10.31 -15.22
CA GLN A 711 43.13 -9.59 -16.41
C GLN A 711 41.95 -8.88 -17.08
N LEU A 712 42.17 -7.65 -17.55
CA LEU A 712 41.25 -6.86 -18.35
C LEU A 712 41.80 -6.72 -19.77
N PHE A 713 41.11 -7.34 -20.74
CA PHE A 713 41.34 -7.15 -22.17
C PHE A 713 40.33 -6.12 -22.67
N GLN A 714 40.80 -4.92 -23.04
CA GLN A 714 39.93 -3.91 -23.63
C GLN A 714 39.44 -4.37 -25.01
N SER A 715 38.27 -3.92 -25.41
CA SER A 715 37.67 -4.31 -26.70
C SER A 715 38.65 -4.11 -27.87
N GLY A 716 38.87 -5.17 -28.65
CA GLY A 716 39.80 -5.19 -29.79
C GLY A 716 41.30 -5.26 -29.44
N GLN A 717 41.68 -5.27 -28.17
CA GLN A 717 43.08 -5.38 -27.73
C GLN A 717 43.46 -6.84 -27.44
N VAL A 718 44.71 -7.20 -27.74
CA VAL A 718 45.26 -8.55 -27.50
C VAL A 718 46.13 -8.64 -26.24
N THR A 719 46.46 -7.48 -25.65
CA THR A 719 47.19 -7.38 -24.39
C THR A 719 46.26 -6.92 -23.28
N ALA A 720 46.40 -7.52 -22.11
CA ALA A 720 45.63 -7.19 -20.93
C ALA A 720 46.38 -6.30 -19.93
N MET A 721 45.57 -5.65 -19.09
CA MET A 721 45.99 -4.97 -17.89
C MET A 721 45.63 -5.83 -16.68
N THR A 722 46.52 -5.94 -15.70
CA THR A 722 46.19 -6.62 -14.44
C THR A 722 45.38 -5.68 -13.56
N VAL A 723 44.14 -6.05 -13.23
CA VAL A 723 43.22 -5.21 -12.43
C VAL A 723 43.05 -5.69 -10.98
N ALA A 724 43.44 -6.92 -10.68
CA ALA A 724 43.51 -7.46 -9.30
C ALA A 724 44.54 -8.59 -9.20
N GLY A 725 45.12 -8.79 -8.01
CA GLY A 725 46.12 -9.82 -7.72
C GLY A 725 47.51 -9.23 -7.44
N ASP A 726 48.46 -10.07 -7.00
CA ASP A 726 49.77 -9.61 -6.50
C ASP A 726 50.59 -8.78 -7.51
N ALA A 727 50.36 -8.99 -8.82
CA ALA A 727 51.02 -8.24 -9.89
C ALA A 727 50.44 -6.83 -10.10
N ALA A 728 49.29 -6.49 -9.52
CA ALA A 728 48.70 -5.16 -9.56
C ALA A 728 48.99 -4.41 -8.24
N ALA A 729 49.83 -3.38 -8.33
CA ALA A 729 50.26 -2.59 -7.18
C ALA A 729 49.07 -1.97 -6.42
N GLY A 730 49.04 -2.12 -5.10
CA GLY A 730 48.00 -1.56 -4.23
C GLY A 730 46.67 -2.31 -4.26
N THR A 731 46.62 -3.53 -4.82
CA THR A 731 45.40 -4.38 -4.84
C THR A 731 45.45 -5.52 -3.81
N ILE A 732 44.48 -6.43 -3.87
CA ILE A 732 44.36 -7.58 -2.96
C ILE A 732 45.12 -8.80 -3.49
N SER A 733 45.75 -9.55 -2.60
CA SER A 733 46.33 -10.85 -2.93
C SER A 733 45.23 -11.90 -3.17
N LEU A 734 45.35 -12.67 -4.24
CA LEU A 734 44.39 -13.70 -4.66
C LEU A 734 45.07 -15.07 -4.69
N TYR A 735 44.29 -16.14 -4.63
CA TYR A 735 44.79 -17.50 -4.83
C TYR A 735 43.79 -18.34 -5.62
N CYS A 736 44.17 -18.65 -6.87
CA CYS A 736 43.35 -19.32 -7.87
C CYS A 736 41.93 -18.72 -7.99
N PRO A 737 41.77 -17.44 -8.38
CA PRO A 737 40.45 -16.85 -8.56
C PRO A 737 39.65 -17.63 -9.62
N SER A 738 38.37 -17.87 -9.36
CA SER A 738 37.52 -18.72 -10.23
C SER A 738 36.37 -18.00 -10.91
N GLY A 739 35.94 -16.86 -10.35
CA GLY A 739 34.79 -16.10 -10.81
C GLY A 739 35.10 -14.62 -10.71
N VAL A 740 34.61 -13.86 -11.69
CA VAL A 740 34.67 -12.40 -11.71
C VAL A 740 33.34 -11.89 -12.27
N VAL A 741 32.73 -10.92 -11.61
CA VAL A 741 31.56 -10.18 -12.11
C VAL A 741 31.69 -8.71 -11.73
N LEU A 742 31.01 -7.82 -12.44
CA LEU A 742 30.97 -6.40 -12.12
C LEU A 742 29.57 -6.00 -11.63
N ASP A 743 29.51 -5.05 -10.71
CA ASP A 743 28.26 -4.36 -10.37
C ASP A 743 27.93 -3.26 -11.40
N GLY A 744 26.77 -2.61 -11.26
CA GLY A 744 26.32 -1.59 -12.20
C GLY A 744 27.11 -0.28 -12.15
N ASN A 745 28.05 -0.14 -11.19
CA ASN A 745 28.99 0.97 -11.10
C ASN A 745 30.39 0.59 -11.62
N GLY A 746 30.57 -0.66 -12.09
CA GLY A 746 31.83 -1.17 -12.62
C GLY A 746 32.79 -1.72 -11.56
N TYR A 747 32.37 -1.92 -10.30
CA TYR A 747 33.22 -2.52 -9.27
C TYR A 747 33.30 -4.04 -9.40
N LEU A 748 34.51 -4.57 -9.29
CA LEU A 748 34.78 -6.01 -9.41
C LEU A 748 34.38 -6.79 -8.15
N PHE A 749 33.74 -7.95 -8.35
CA PHE A 749 33.49 -8.98 -7.35
C PHE A 749 34.18 -10.27 -7.80
N ILE A 750 35.06 -10.78 -6.96
CA ILE A 750 35.96 -11.89 -7.32
C ILE A 750 35.75 -13.04 -6.33
N VAL A 751 35.58 -14.24 -6.88
CA VAL A 751 35.62 -15.49 -6.12
C VAL A 751 37.08 -15.91 -5.97
N ASP A 752 37.61 -15.78 -4.75
CA ASP A 752 38.98 -16.13 -4.40
C ASP A 752 39.00 -17.55 -3.80
N SER A 753 38.95 -18.56 -4.69
CA SER A 753 38.57 -19.93 -4.35
C SER A 753 39.46 -20.58 -3.30
N TYR A 754 40.78 -20.49 -3.44
CA TYR A 754 41.70 -21.16 -2.53
C TYR A 754 42.01 -20.35 -1.27
N HIS A 755 41.56 -19.09 -1.20
CA HIS A 755 41.39 -18.39 0.07
C HIS A 755 39.95 -18.50 0.63
N HIS A 756 39.08 -19.28 -0.01
CA HIS A 756 37.73 -19.60 0.47
C HIS A 756 36.86 -18.38 0.79
N ARG A 757 36.96 -17.33 -0.04
CA ARG A 757 36.33 -16.04 0.22
C ARG A 757 35.84 -15.36 -1.04
N ILE A 758 34.98 -14.36 -0.87
CA ILE A 758 34.59 -13.41 -1.92
C ILE A 758 35.17 -12.04 -1.57
N VAL A 759 35.83 -11.41 -2.54
CA VAL A 759 36.40 -10.06 -2.40
C VAL A 759 35.71 -9.12 -3.37
N ALA A 760 35.48 -7.88 -2.95
CA ALA A 760 34.82 -6.86 -3.74
C ALA A 760 35.66 -5.58 -3.78
N GLN A 761 35.64 -4.90 -4.91
CA GLN A 761 36.23 -3.59 -5.10
C GLN A 761 35.29 -2.51 -4.55
N SER A 762 35.89 -1.44 -4.05
CA SER A 762 35.21 -0.22 -3.61
C SER A 762 36.06 1.00 -4.01
N PRO A 763 35.55 2.25 -3.87
CA PRO A 763 36.37 3.44 -4.10
C PRO A 763 37.68 3.48 -3.30
N ASN A 764 37.73 2.81 -2.14
CA ASN A 764 38.91 2.76 -1.26
C ASN A 764 39.79 1.53 -1.50
N GLY A 765 39.57 0.80 -2.59
CA GLY A 765 40.28 -0.44 -2.92
C GLY A 765 39.47 -1.70 -2.64
N PHE A 766 40.14 -2.85 -2.69
CA PHE A 766 39.53 -4.16 -2.50
C PHE A 766 39.37 -4.50 -1.01
N ARG A 767 38.22 -5.11 -0.66
CA ARG A 767 37.94 -5.65 0.66
C ARG A 767 37.37 -7.06 0.56
N CYS A 768 37.62 -7.88 1.55
CA CYS A 768 36.87 -9.12 1.70
C CYS A 768 35.44 -8.82 2.17
N ILE A 769 34.45 -9.48 1.58
CA ILE A 769 33.03 -9.32 1.94
C ILE A 769 32.41 -10.60 2.51
N ILE A 770 32.92 -11.78 2.16
CA ILE A 770 32.39 -13.09 2.60
C ILE A 770 33.58 -14.03 2.83
N GLY A 771 33.56 -14.84 3.90
CA GLY A 771 34.60 -15.86 4.15
C GLY A 771 35.94 -15.28 4.62
N CYS A 772 35.94 -14.12 5.27
CA CYS A 772 37.14 -13.32 5.51
C CYS A 772 38.14 -13.89 6.53
N SER A 773 37.81 -14.99 7.22
CA SER A 773 38.79 -15.74 8.00
C SER A 773 39.81 -16.47 7.11
N ALA A 774 39.55 -16.59 5.80
CA ALA A 774 40.39 -17.30 4.83
C ALA A 774 40.71 -18.77 5.21
N VAL A 775 39.83 -19.39 6.00
CA VAL A 775 39.91 -20.78 6.42
C VAL A 775 38.69 -21.52 5.87
N ALA A 776 38.94 -22.66 5.20
CA ALA A 776 37.88 -23.54 4.73
C ALA A 776 36.97 -23.96 5.89
N GLY A 777 35.66 -23.92 5.68
CA GLY A 777 34.72 -24.38 6.68
C GLY A 777 33.32 -24.59 6.13
N SER A 778 32.49 -25.26 6.91
CA SER A 778 31.10 -25.61 6.57
C SER A 778 30.06 -24.80 7.36
N THR A 779 30.49 -23.88 8.23
CA THR A 779 29.57 -22.98 8.95
C THR A 779 28.90 -22.00 7.98
N SER A 780 27.88 -21.27 8.44
CA SER A 780 27.13 -20.30 7.62
C SER A 780 27.96 -19.08 7.19
N SER A 781 29.04 -18.76 7.89
CA SER A 781 29.93 -17.61 7.59
C SER A 781 31.19 -18.01 6.82
N GLN A 782 31.39 -19.31 6.58
CA GLN A 782 32.55 -19.85 5.89
C GLN A 782 32.15 -20.47 4.55
N LEU A 783 33.10 -20.46 3.62
CA LEU A 783 33.03 -21.17 2.35
C LEU A 783 34.14 -22.21 2.32
N ASN A 784 34.04 -23.15 1.38
CA ASN A 784 35.07 -24.13 1.07
C ASN A 784 35.17 -24.27 -0.45
N ASN A 785 36.23 -23.67 -0.99
CA ASN A 785 36.55 -23.65 -2.41
C ASN A 785 35.37 -23.22 -3.31
N PRO A 786 34.83 -22.01 -3.10
CA PRO A 786 33.71 -21.52 -3.90
C PRO A 786 34.12 -21.40 -5.38
N SER A 787 33.21 -21.73 -6.29
CA SER A 787 33.52 -21.78 -7.73
C SER A 787 32.94 -20.61 -8.53
N HIS A 788 31.74 -20.12 -8.21
CA HIS A 788 31.14 -19.00 -8.93
C HIS A 788 30.20 -18.18 -8.04
N LEU A 789 29.89 -16.95 -8.47
CA LEU A 789 28.94 -16.08 -7.79
C LEU A 789 28.01 -15.41 -8.81
N SER A 790 26.79 -15.07 -8.39
CA SER A 790 25.83 -14.31 -9.21
C SER A 790 24.91 -13.48 -8.32
N PHE A 791 24.39 -12.37 -8.85
CA PHE A 791 23.48 -11.49 -8.14
C PHE A 791 22.02 -11.79 -8.51
N ASP A 792 21.11 -11.72 -7.54
CA ASP A 792 19.69 -11.47 -7.85
C ASP A 792 19.44 -9.96 -8.06
N SER A 793 18.25 -9.60 -8.54
CA SER A 793 17.88 -8.20 -8.83
C SER A 793 17.78 -7.34 -7.57
N TYR A 794 17.69 -7.97 -6.39
CA TYR A 794 17.75 -7.29 -5.09
C TYR A 794 19.18 -7.02 -4.63
N GLY A 795 20.19 -7.55 -5.32
CA GLY A 795 21.60 -7.42 -4.99
C GLY A 795 22.12 -8.42 -3.97
N ASN A 796 21.36 -9.49 -3.67
CA ASN A 796 21.86 -10.61 -2.87
C ASN A 796 22.87 -11.43 -3.67
N ILE A 797 23.84 -12.01 -2.98
CA ILE A 797 24.88 -12.83 -3.62
C ILE A 797 24.55 -14.31 -3.44
N PHE A 798 24.47 -15.03 -4.55
CA PHE A 798 24.45 -16.48 -4.57
C PHE A 798 25.85 -17.01 -4.86
N VAL A 799 26.34 -17.95 -4.07
CA VAL A 799 27.67 -18.56 -4.21
C VAL A 799 27.53 -20.07 -4.29
N THR A 800 28.18 -20.68 -5.29
CA THR A 800 28.38 -22.13 -5.33
C THR A 800 29.55 -22.50 -4.43
N ASP A 801 29.23 -23.05 -3.27
CA ASP A 801 30.18 -23.50 -2.25
C ASP A 801 30.56 -24.96 -2.54
N ARG A 802 31.40 -25.13 -3.57
CA ARG A 802 31.61 -26.38 -4.33
C ARG A 802 31.97 -27.55 -3.43
N ASP A 803 32.99 -27.41 -2.59
CA ASP A 803 33.52 -28.54 -1.81
C ASP A 803 32.64 -28.85 -0.58
N ASN A 804 31.75 -27.92 -0.20
CA ASN A 804 30.67 -28.18 0.75
C ASN A 804 29.38 -28.71 0.08
N SER A 805 29.35 -28.86 -1.25
CA SER A 805 28.20 -29.35 -2.02
C SER A 805 26.89 -28.59 -1.72
N ARG A 806 26.96 -27.25 -1.71
CA ARG A 806 25.80 -26.40 -1.44
C ARG A 806 25.83 -25.10 -2.23
N VAL A 807 24.68 -24.43 -2.30
CA VAL A 807 24.54 -23.04 -2.77
C VAL A 807 24.16 -22.18 -1.57
N GLN A 808 24.92 -21.12 -1.34
CA GLN A 808 24.73 -20.18 -0.26
C GLN A 808 24.19 -18.85 -0.80
N LYS A 809 23.19 -18.28 -0.13
CA LYS A 809 22.64 -16.94 -0.39
C LYS A 809 23.04 -16.00 0.73
N PHE A 810 23.72 -14.91 0.40
CA PHE A 810 24.08 -13.82 1.30
C PHE A 810 23.20 -12.61 1.02
N ILE A 811 22.51 -12.12 2.04
CA ILE A 811 21.52 -11.05 1.89
C ILE A 811 22.23 -9.70 1.87
N LEU A 812 21.93 -8.85 0.89
CA LEU A 812 22.41 -7.47 0.89
C LEU A 812 21.82 -6.76 2.12
N ILE A 813 22.69 -6.24 2.98
CA ILE A 813 22.29 -5.41 4.10
C ILE A 813 22.09 -4.01 3.52
N PRO A 814 20.87 -3.45 3.55
CA PRO A 814 20.66 -2.05 3.20
C PRO A 814 21.61 -1.22 4.07
N ASN A 815 22.30 -0.23 3.52
CA ASN A 815 23.16 0.65 4.34
C ASN A 815 22.28 1.40 5.34
N THR A 816 22.09 0.81 6.50
CA THR A 816 21.33 1.34 7.62
C THR A 816 22.26 2.26 8.41
N THR A 817 22.28 3.54 8.07
CA THR A 817 22.04 4.49 9.15
C THR A 817 20.54 4.43 9.42
N TYR A 818 20.07 3.40 10.14
CA TYR A 818 18.88 3.32 11.01
C TYR A 818 18.67 1.85 11.42
N SER A 819 18.79 1.63 12.72
CA SER A 819 18.65 0.36 13.44
C SER A 819 17.40 -0.45 13.08
N GLU A 820 17.59 -1.69 12.61
CA GLU A 820 16.59 -2.74 12.75
C GLU A 820 17.01 -3.71 13.87
N TYR A 821 16.08 -3.93 14.79
CA TYR A 821 16.15 -4.95 15.82
C TYR A 821 16.13 -6.35 15.19
N THR A 822 17.11 -7.17 15.53
CA THR A 822 17.12 -8.60 15.21
C THR A 822 16.11 -9.31 16.12
N ILE A 823 15.09 -9.97 15.55
CA ILE A 823 14.24 -10.92 16.28
C ILE A 823 14.87 -12.31 16.11
N GLU A 824 15.50 -12.82 17.17
CA GLU A 824 15.86 -14.23 17.27
C GLU A 824 14.61 -15.07 17.51
N ILE A 825 14.30 -15.98 16.57
CA ILE A 825 13.28 -17.00 16.78
C ILE A 825 13.92 -18.12 17.61
N ASN A 826 13.78 -18.04 18.94
CA ASN A 826 14.03 -19.18 19.80
C ASN A 826 12.81 -20.11 19.77
N SER A 827 12.93 -21.20 19.01
CA SER A 827 12.03 -22.35 19.13
C SER A 827 12.32 -23.10 20.43
N GLN A 828 11.64 -22.71 21.51
CA GLN A 828 11.45 -23.62 22.64
C GLN A 828 10.13 -24.37 22.49
N SER A 829 10.26 -25.67 22.26
CA SER A 829 9.22 -26.67 22.42
C SER A 829 8.65 -26.61 23.84
N LYS A 830 7.33 -26.53 23.95
CA LYS A 830 6.61 -26.92 25.16
C LYS A 830 5.99 -28.30 24.93
N ASN A 831 6.43 -29.26 25.74
CA ASN A 831 5.55 -30.34 26.20
C ASN A 831 4.48 -29.75 27.12
#